data_AF-A0A3B7MYW1-F1
#
_entry.id   AF-A0A3B7MYW1-F1
#
_cell.length_a   1.000
_cell.length_b   1.000
_cell.length_c   1.000
_cell.angle_alpha   90.00
_cell.angle_beta   90.00
_cell.angle_gamma   90.00
#
_symmetry.space_group_name_H-M   'P 1'
#
loop_
_entity.id
_entity.type
_entity.pdbx_description
1 polymer ?
#
loop_
_entity_poly.entity_id
_entity_poly.type
_entity_poly.pdbx_seq_one_letter_code
_entity_poly.pdbx_strand_id
1 'polypeptide(L)'
;MSGNGEYVTGGGEANKFFQSVQLKEYNAGEWQTWQPATGGFSVQVPHVPALLRDNNVGTDRMEYSAWDKQDGNSYLVMKVNLHNYSFLEEDSFELNLVDESYGYSTFIDKQLSRKFIKVNGYPALEAKYSHKDGSYSAARYIIRGPVYYAVIARYKKEDPNVRRFLESFSIQPFVYPAVKARTDTSLHYTVQSPVFPDPGKKDEAAGMEDIYRMAFEEMGGEGLWGSGDEKYSVISNDTTGEKILVTYTALPKYAYWKDSATFWKQNVDDTWNEDSSFVTRLDKRYDLPNGIKCREKQYTDTGSSRLLMVKTWYKEGHLFNIATLTDTVSRPSSFLQNFFASFTPADTLKGQSVFTRRTHQVVAELFSKDSLTARKAARAIFLVHFDSTDVPLLNQTIDSLNWDHTEYLRTKKHLVGWLGRFKDNSVTTYLQALYWKIKDTADFQHAILNSLTSQRTQSSFKAFKDLILQEPPIDEGNSWNEDAVSVVPGWHTTIYPPLSGGARRYVDVAATAAGVGYDWYDLYDTLALTKTIFPDILQLMNIDDYESRVMNLLKVMVDSGFLKAADYESYFGKLYLDGKQLLKKQVAAEGKVKIERAGKKDKSGAAALFSLGDDDEEDQEVDQGNGALEQYAALLLPFRDKHPGVQSFFEQLMKTGDRRLLYNTFLLLLRNKQPVPDSLFVKYAKPDEYRSELYGDLEKLKMTAQFPAQYKTQLEMTRSLLVNGISRYEKMDTIVYLDKLPVTYKGRKGYVYFYKYKKMRDDISWQLASVGMQPEKADEVSVDDDEFTTREERKLETDIPVKEQLEKMLKEMVYAKRSSASEFYQARNFRLYKGYMSEMVKSRRYRD
;
A
#
# COMPACT_ATOMS: atom_id res chain seq x y z
N MET A 1 -15.21 -29.14 -40.09
CA MET A 1 -15.23 -30.28 -41.03
C MET A 1 -14.26 -31.33 -40.51
N SER A 2 -14.72 -32.53 -40.13
CA SER A 2 -13.86 -33.65 -39.74
C SER A 2 -13.87 -34.70 -40.84
N GLY A 3 -12.72 -34.90 -41.48
CA GLY A 3 -12.49 -35.92 -42.50
C GLY A 3 -10.99 -36.17 -42.64
N ASN A 4 -10.61 -37.40 -42.97
CA ASN A 4 -9.21 -37.81 -43.13
C ASN A 4 -8.51 -36.89 -44.14
N GLY A 5 -7.25 -36.53 -43.86
CA GLY A 5 -6.51 -35.40 -44.45
C GLY A 5 -6.41 -35.32 -45.98
N GLU A 6 -6.84 -36.35 -46.71
CA GLU A 6 -6.95 -36.35 -48.18
C GLU A 6 -8.20 -35.62 -48.70
N TYR A 7 -9.28 -35.49 -47.92
CA TYR A 7 -10.52 -34.84 -48.36
C TYR A 7 -10.36 -33.32 -48.58
N VAL A 8 -9.49 -32.68 -47.78
CA VAL A 8 -9.21 -31.24 -47.84
C VAL A 8 -8.15 -30.92 -48.91
N THR A 9 -7.22 -31.85 -49.16
CA THR A 9 -6.06 -31.63 -50.06
C THR A 9 -6.28 -32.15 -51.48
N GLY A 10 -7.10 -33.18 -51.68
CA GLY A 10 -7.40 -33.78 -53.00
C GLY A 10 -8.79 -33.46 -53.56
N GLY A 11 -9.70 -32.88 -52.78
CA GLY A 11 -11.08 -32.57 -53.17
C GLY A 11 -11.31 -31.10 -53.53
N GLY A 12 -12.23 -30.82 -54.46
CA GLY A 12 -12.62 -29.45 -54.82
C GLY A 12 -13.37 -28.67 -53.74
N GLU A 13 -13.61 -29.27 -52.57
CA GLU A 13 -14.43 -28.71 -51.48
C GLU A 13 -13.77 -27.49 -50.80
N ALA A 14 -12.44 -27.47 -50.67
CA ALA A 14 -11.73 -26.27 -50.19
C ALA A 14 -11.95 -25.09 -51.16
N ASN A 15 -11.84 -25.35 -52.47
CA ASN A 15 -12.12 -24.35 -53.50
C ASN A 15 -13.59 -23.91 -53.48
N LYS A 16 -14.55 -24.84 -53.36
CA LYS A 16 -15.98 -24.50 -53.22
C LYS A 16 -16.23 -23.64 -51.98
N PHE A 17 -15.62 -23.98 -50.84
CA PHE A 17 -15.75 -23.19 -49.61
C PHE A 17 -15.19 -21.78 -49.82
N PHE A 18 -13.95 -21.61 -50.28
CA PHE A 18 -13.36 -20.28 -50.47
C PHE A 18 -14.05 -19.48 -51.59
N GLN A 19 -14.57 -20.12 -52.65
CA GLN A 19 -15.37 -19.45 -53.68
C GLN A 19 -16.80 -19.11 -53.20
N SER A 20 -17.31 -19.80 -52.18
CA SER A 20 -18.61 -19.47 -51.56
C SER A 20 -18.53 -18.27 -50.61
N VAL A 21 -17.32 -17.87 -50.18
CA VAL A 21 -17.12 -16.66 -49.38
C VAL A 21 -17.28 -15.44 -50.28
N GLN A 22 -18.46 -14.84 -50.26
CA GLN A 22 -18.70 -13.52 -50.83
C GLN A 22 -18.50 -12.47 -49.74
N LEU A 23 -17.49 -11.62 -49.89
CA LEU A 23 -17.33 -10.46 -49.03
C LEU A 23 -18.39 -9.43 -49.39
N LYS A 24 -18.93 -8.75 -48.37
CA LYS A 24 -19.89 -7.67 -48.59
C LYS A 24 -19.19 -6.52 -49.31
N GLU A 25 -19.54 -6.29 -50.56
CA GLU A 25 -19.10 -5.12 -51.32
C GLU A 25 -19.85 -3.88 -50.81
N TYR A 26 -19.11 -2.82 -50.53
CA TYR A 26 -19.67 -1.52 -50.18
C TYR A 26 -19.59 -0.61 -51.41
N ASN A 27 -20.72 -0.03 -51.82
CA ASN A 27 -20.74 0.94 -52.91
C ASN A 27 -19.91 2.16 -52.50
N ALA A 28 -18.81 2.42 -53.21
CA ALA A 28 -17.92 3.54 -52.91
C ALA A 28 -18.52 4.87 -53.40
N GLY A 29 -18.41 5.93 -52.58
CA GLY A 29 -18.56 7.32 -53.04
C GLY A 29 -19.56 8.21 -52.30
N GLU A 30 -20.54 7.67 -51.57
CA GLU A 30 -21.48 8.50 -50.81
C GLU A 30 -21.16 8.50 -49.32
N TRP A 31 -20.24 9.40 -48.94
CA TRP A 31 -19.96 9.69 -47.53
C TRP A 31 -21.25 10.04 -46.79
N GLN A 32 -21.58 9.26 -45.77
CA GLN A 32 -22.79 9.38 -44.99
C GLN A 32 -22.47 9.68 -43.53
N THR A 33 -23.36 10.40 -42.85
CA THR A 33 -23.29 10.52 -41.39
C THR A 33 -23.86 9.25 -40.77
N TRP A 34 -23.03 8.52 -40.04
CA TRP A 34 -23.39 7.28 -39.38
C TRP A 34 -23.27 7.41 -37.87
N GLN A 35 -24.11 6.70 -37.12
CA GLN A 35 -24.04 6.57 -35.66
C GLN A 35 -24.41 5.15 -35.24
N PRO A 36 -23.89 4.63 -34.10
CA PRO A 36 -24.37 3.38 -33.53
C PRO A 36 -25.85 3.48 -33.14
N ALA A 37 -26.57 2.35 -33.17
CA ALA A 37 -27.98 2.29 -32.78
C ALA A 37 -28.24 2.72 -31.33
N THR A 38 -27.25 2.57 -30.46
CA THR A 38 -27.27 3.01 -29.05
C THR A 38 -26.84 4.46 -28.87
N GLY A 39 -26.59 5.21 -29.95
CA GLY A 39 -26.00 6.55 -29.91
C GLY A 39 -24.54 6.53 -29.45
N GLY A 40 -24.14 7.50 -28.64
CA GLY A 40 -22.78 7.63 -28.10
C GLY A 40 -21.86 8.51 -28.94
N PHE A 41 -21.80 8.29 -30.26
CA PHE A 41 -21.10 9.16 -31.21
C PHE A 41 -21.73 9.12 -32.61
N SER A 42 -21.37 10.10 -33.45
CA SER A 42 -21.63 10.11 -34.88
C SER A 42 -20.37 10.49 -35.64
N VAL A 43 -20.21 9.98 -36.87
CA VAL A 43 -19.05 10.27 -37.73
C VAL A 43 -19.46 10.16 -39.20
N GLN A 44 -18.82 10.93 -40.08
CA GLN A 44 -18.97 10.76 -41.53
C GLN A 44 -18.02 9.66 -42.02
N VAL A 45 -18.54 8.70 -42.77
CA VAL A 45 -17.81 7.52 -43.25
C VAL A 45 -18.22 7.18 -44.68
N PRO A 46 -17.34 6.53 -45.47
CA PRO A 46 -17.62 6.15 -46.87
C PRO A 46 -18.73 5.10 -46.99
N HIS A 47 -18.93 4.30 -45.95
CA HIS A 47 -19.98 3.29 -45.86
C HIS A 47 -20.27 2.96 -44.39
N VAL A 48 -21.32 2.16 -44.13
CA VAL A 48 -21.62 1.66 -42.79
C VAL A 48 -20.40 0.88 -42.25
N PRO A 49 -19.81 1.26 -41.09
CA PRO A 49 -18.62 0.61 -40.57
C PRO A 49 -18.87 -0.84 -40.17
N ALA A 50 -17.85 -1.69 -40.33
CA ALA A 50 -17.82 -3.00 -39.72
C ALA A 50 -17.53 -2.86 -38.22
N LEU A 51 -18.30 -3.55 -37.38
CA LEU A 51 -18.09 -3.59 -35.93
C LEU A 51 -17.30 -4.83 -35.53
N LEU A 52 -16.13 -4.63 -34.95
CA LEU A 52 -15.42 -5.66 -34.18
C LEU A 52 -15.70 -5.47 -32.69
N ARG A 53 -15.99 -6.55 -31.99
CA ARG A 53 -15.98 -6.61 -30.53
C ARG A 53 -14.82 -7.46 -30.08
N ASP A 54 -13.95 -6.89 -29.26
CA ASP A 54 -12.90 -7.63 -28.60
C ASP A 54 -13.14 -7.58 -27.10
N ASN A 55 -13.37 -8.75 -26.52
CA ASN A 55 -13.61 -8.95 -25.10
C ASN A 55 -12.41 -9.64 -24.44
N ASN A 56 -11.27 -9.76 -25.13
CA ASN A 56 -10.07 -10.31 -24.53
C ASN A 56 -9.61 -9.42 -23.37
N VAL A 57 -9.32 -10.06 -22.24
CA VAL A 57 -8.73 -9.42 -21.05
C VAL A 57 -9.64 -8.38 -20.36
N GLY A 58 -10.96 -8.61 -20.32
CA GLY A 58 -11.85 -7.88 -19.40
C GLY A 58 -12.16 -6.41 -19.75
N THR A 59 -11.79 -5.97 -20.96
CA THR A 59 -12.19 -4.65 -21.50
C THR A 59 -13.10 -4.83 -22.70
N ASP A 60 -14.24 -4.14 -22.70
CA ASP A 60 -15.21 -4.17 -23.81
C ASP A 60 -14.75 -3.22 -24.92
N ARG A 61 -13.75 -3.64 -25.72
CA ARG A 61 -13.27 -2.84 -26.86
C ARG A 61 -14.18 -3.03 -28.06
N MET A 62 -14.62 -1.91 -28.63
CA MET A 62 -15.37 -1.87 -29.89
C MET A 62 -14.61 -1.09 -30.95
N GLU A 63 -14.49 -1.67 -32.14
CA GLU A 63 -13.85 -1.05 -33.29
C GLU A 63 -14.85 -0.90 -34.43
N TYR A 64 -15.07 0.32 -34.88
CA TYR A 64 -15.92 0.65 -36.02
C TYR A 64 -15.02 1.04 -37.18
N SER A 65 -14.77 0.10 -38.09
CA SER A 65 -13.81 0.26 -39.19
C SER A 65 -14.50 0.41 -40.55
N ALA A 66 -13.99 1.32 -41.37
CA ALA A 66 -14.37 1.47 -42.78
C ALA A 66 -13.12 1.64 -43.64
N TRP A 67 -13.15 1.10 -44.86
CA TRP A 67 -12.07 1.24 -45.83
C TRP A 67 -12.66 1.81 -47.12
N ASP A 68 -12.06 2.85 -47.66
CA ASP A 68 -12.49 3.43 -48.92
C ASP A 68 -11.55 3.01 -50.05
N LYS A 69 -12.12 2.35 -51.06
CA LYS A 69 -11.40 1.90 -52.25
C LYS A 69 -10.96 3.08 -53.14
N GLN A 70 -11.66 4.22 -53.08
CA GLN A 70 -11.39 5.37 -53.95
C GLN A 70 -10.09 6.09 -53.57
N ASP A 71 -9.86 6.32 -52.28
CA ASP A 71 -8.67 6.99 -51.77
C ASP A 71 -7.64 6.02 -51.16
N GLY A 72 -8.02 4.77 -50.90
CA GLY A 72 -7.17 3.74 -50.31
C GLY A 72 -6.93 3.94 -48.80
N ASN A 73 -7.71 4.81 -48.15
CA ASN A 73 -7.58 5.13 -46.74
C ASN A 73 -8.42 4.20 -45.87
N SER A 74 -7.99 4.04 -44.62
CA SER A 74 -8.73 3.29 -43.60
C SER A 74 -9.15 4.21 -42.46
N TYR A 75 -10.39 4.08 -42.03
CA TYR A 75 -11.03 4.88 -40.99
C TYR A 75 -11.46 3.98 -39.84
N LEU A 76 -11.15 4.39 -38.62
CA LEU A 76 -11.42 3.62 -37.40
C LEU A 76 -11.94 4.54 -36.30
N VAL A 77 -13.05 4.16 -35.69
CA VAL A 77 -13.40 4.64 -34.35
C VAL A 77 -13.24 3.47 -33.39
N MET A 78 -12.30 3.57 -32.46
CA MET A 78 -12.16 2.65 -31.34
C MET A 78 -12.83 3.26 -30.11
N LYS A 79 -13.61 2.45 -29.40
CA LYS A 79 -14.26 2.78 -28.13
C LYS A 79 -13.83 1.76 -27.08
N VAL A 80 -13.36 2.24 -25.93
CA VAL A 80 -13.02 1.43 -24.75
C VAL A 80 -13.70 2.00 -23.52
N ASN A 81 -14.17 1.12 -22.63
CA ASN A 81 -14.78 1.49 -21.37
C ASN A 81 -13.78 1.25 -20.23
N LEU A 82 -13.22 2.30 -19.65
CA LEU A 82 -12.31 2.25 -18.52
C LEU A 82 -12.99 2.76 -17.26
N HIS A 83 -13.23 1.85 -16.31
CA HIS A 83 -13.83 2.17 -15.03
C HIS A 83 -12.76 2.13 -13.95
N ASN A 84 -12.39 3.31 -13.44
CA ASN A 84 -11.58 3.44 -12.23
C ASN A 84 -12.34 4.30 -11.24
N TYR A 85 -12.48 3.78 -10.03
CA TYR A 85 -13.19 4.42 -8.93
C TYR A 85 -12.27 4.80 -7.77
N SER A 86 -10.99 4.41 -7.84
CA SER A 86 -9.96 4.63 -6.83
C SER A 86 -9.28 5.97 -6.99
N PHE A 87 -9.19 6.45 -8.22
CA PHE A 87 -8.71 7.79 -8.54
C PHE A 87 -9.40 8.31 -9.79
N LEU A 88 -9.35 9.64 -9.96
CA LEU A 88 -9.87 10.37 -11.11
C LEU A 88 -8.74 11.27 -11.55
N GLU A 89 -7.98 10.86 -12.56
CA GLU A 89 -6.79 11.62 -12.98
C GLU A 89 -7.17 12.82 -13.86
N GLU A 90 -6.24 13.78 -14.00
CA GLU A 90 -6.32 14.89 -14.95
C GLU A 90 -6.52 14.40 -16.40
N ASP A 91 -7.46 15.00 -17.13
CA ASP A 91 -7.77 14.59 -18.51
C ASP A 91 -6.55 14.75 -19.43
N SER A 92 -5.77 15.80 -19.25
CA SER A 92 -4.59 16.09 -20.07
C SER A 92 -3.51 15.01 -19.87
N PHE A 93 -3.37 14.51 -18.65
CA PHE A 93 -2.45 13.43 -18.31
C PHE A 93 -2.91 12.10 -18.88
N GLU A 94 -4.18 11.75 -18.70
CA GLU A 94 -4.80 10.55 -19.29
C GLU A 94 -4.67 10.53 -20.82
N LEU A 95 -4.98 11.65 -21.47
CA LEU A 95 -4.83 11.79 -22.92
C LEU A 95 -3.37 11.61 -23.36
N ASN A 96 -2.39 12.05 -22.56
CA ASN A 96 -0.97 11.77 -22.84
C ASN A 96 -0.68 10.27 -22.79
N LEU A 97 -1.25 9.52 -21.84
CA LEU A 97 -1.03 8.08 -21.73
C LEU A 97 -1.64 7.33 -22.93
N VAL A 98 -2.82 7.75 -23.39
CA VAL A 98 -3.45 7.18 -24.60
C VAL A 98 -2.60 7.46 -25.85
N ASP A 99 -2.14 8.70 -26.01
CA ASP A 99 -1.23 9.13 -27.09
C ASP A 99 0.08 8.33 -27.07
N GLU A 100 0.71 8.23 -25.90
CA GLU A 100 1.94 7.48 -25.67
C GLU A 100 1.76 6.00 -26.00
N SER A 101 0.67 5.39 -25.55
CA SER A 101 0.33 3.98 -25.86
C SER A 101 0.26 3.71 -27.35
N TYR A 102 -0.47 4.55 -28.10
CA TYR A 102 -0.56 4.40 -29.55
C TYR A 102 0.80 4.60 -30.23
N GLY A 103 1.56 5.63 -29.80
CA GLY A 103 2.90 5.92 -30.30
C GLY A 103 3.92 4.78 -30.09
N TYR A 104 3.72 3.93 -29.08
CA TYR A 104 4.56 2.74 -28.84
C TYR A 104 4.27 1.54 -29.75
N SER A 105 3.26 1.64 -30.61
CA SER A 105 2.93 0.55 -31.52
C SER A 105 4.09 0.27 -32.47
N THR A 106 4.41 -1.01 -32.69
CA THR A 106 5.65 -1.41 -33.39
C THR A 106 5.75 -0.93 -34.84
N PHE A 107 4.61 -0.56 -35.46
CA PHE A 107 4.54 -0.01 -36.80
C PHE A 107 4.76 1.51 -36.87
N ILE A 108 4.68 2.22 -35.74
CA ILE A 108 4.97 3.64 -35.67
C ILE A 108 6.48 3.84 -35.79
N ASP A 109 6.87 4.81 -36.62
CA ASP A 109 8.23 5.30 -36.74
C ASP A 109 8.45 6.44 -35.74
N LYS A 110 7.69 7.53 -35.87
CA LYS A 110 7.71 8.65 -34.92
C LYS A 110 6.41 9.45 -34.90
N GLN A 111 6.19 10.19 -33.81
CA GLN A 111 5.14 11.21 -33.73
C GLN A 111 5.61 12.49 -34.45
N LEU A 112 4.75 13.04 -35.31
CA LEU A 112 5.04 14.22 -36.12
C LEU A 112 4.49 15.51 -35.50
N SER A 113 3.31 15.43 -34.86
CA SER A 113 2.67 16.56 -34.21
C SER A 113 1.66 16.09 -33.19
N ARG A 114 1.39 16.92 -32.17
CA ARG A 114 0.29 16.72 -31.24
C ARG A 114 -0.27 18.04 -30.71
N LYS A 115 -1.56 18.07 -30.36
CA LYS A 115 -2.25 19.26 -29.83
C LYS A 115 -3.47 18.89 -28.98
N PHE A 116 -3.59 19.48 -27.80
CA PHE A 116 -4.83 19.41 -27.02
C PHE A 116 -5.93 20.28 -27.63
N ILE A 117 -7.13 19.72 -27.71
CA ILE A 117 -8.34 20.37 -28.26
C ILE A 117 -9.56 20.02 -27.38
N LYS A 118 -10.74 20.50 -27.79
CA LYS A 118 -12.01 20.04 -27.23
C LYS A 118 -12.95 19.57 -28.35
N VAL A 119 -13.74 18.54 -28.07
CA VAL A 119 -14.76 18.00 -28.99
C VAL A 119 -16.09 17.99 -28.25
N ASN A 120 -17.07 18.78 -28.71
CA ASN A 120 -18.37 18.96 -28.03
C ASN A 120 -18.24 19.31 -26.53
N GLY A 121 -17.17 20.01 -26.13
CA GLY A 121 -16.88 20.35 -24.73
C GLY A 121 -15.99 19.34 -23.98
N TYR A 122 -15.80 18.14 -24.52
CA TYR A 122 -14.96 17.10 -23.94
C TYR A 122 -13.46 17.32 -24.21
N PRO A 123 -12.58 16.97 -23.27
CA PRO A 123 -11.13 17.01 -23.46
C PRO A 123 -10.70 16.04 -24.57
N ALA A 124 -9.81 16.51 -25.44
CA ALA A 124 -9.32 15.70 -26.54
C ALA A 124 -7.87 16.05 -26.92
N LEU A 125 -7.21 15.14 -27.62
CA LEU A 125 -5.86 15.28 -28.13
C LEU A 125 -5.83 14.82 -29.58
N GLU A 126 -5.30 15.66 -30.47
CA GLU A 126 -4.98 15.28 -31.85
C GLU A 126 -3.50 14.98 -31.99
N ALA A 127 -3.17 13.95 -32.76
CA ALA A 127 -1.80 13.59 -33.07
C ALA A 127 -1.66 13.10 -34.52
N LYS A 128 -0.47 13.31 -35.09
CA LYS A 128 -0.07 12.71 -36.38
C LYS A 128 1.19 11.88 -36.18
N TYR A 129 1.29 10.74 -36.86
CA TYR A 129 2.42 9.83 -36.78
C TYR A 129 2.85 9.38 -38.17
N SER A 130 4.16 9.18 -38.37
CA SER A 130 4.69 8.42 -39.51
C SER A 130 4.81 6.94 -39.13
N HIS A 131 4.61 6.08 -40.11
CA HIS A 131 4.72 4.62 -39.96
C HIS A 131 5.98 4.12 -40.68
N LYS A 132 6.49 2.97 -40.25
CA LYS A 132 7.67 2.32 -40.83
C LYS A 132 7.49 1.85 -42.27
N ASP A 133 6.24 1.69 -42.72
CA ASP A 133 5.89 1.32 -44.10
C ASP A 133 5.72 2.55 -45.04
N GLY A 134 5.99 3.76 -44.53
CA GLY A 134 5.84 5.02 -45.25
C GLY A 134 4.42 5.58 -45.29
N SER A 135 3.46 4.93 -44.63
CA SER A 135 2.13 5.51 -44.40
C SER A 135 2.09 6.42 -43.17
N TYR A 136 0.94 7.05 -42.94
CA TYR A 136 0.70 7.97 -41.85
C TYR A 136 -0.60 7.61 -41.13
N SER A 137 -0.71 8.03 -39.87
CA SER A 137 -1.99 8.08 -39.18
C SER A 137 -2.23 9.43 -38.55
N ALA A 138 -3.42 9.97 -38.76
CA ALA A 138 -3.96 11.08 -38.00
C ALA A 138 -4.98 10.54 -37.00
N ALA A 139 -4.78 10.85 -35.72
CA ALA A 139 -5.55 10.33 -34.61
C ALA A 139 -6.13 11.45 -33.77
N ARG A 140 -7.33 11.22 -33.23
CA ARG A 140 -7.96 12.06 -32.22
C ARG A 140 -8.43 11.20 -31.06
N TYR A 141 -7.91 11.48 -29.87
CA TYR A 141 -8.29 10.81 -28.63
C TYR A 141 -9.25 11.69 -27.84
N ILE A 142 -10.33 11.10 -27.31
CA ILE A 142 -11.37 11.84 -26.57
C ILE A 142 -11.72 11.06 -25.30
N ILE A 143 -11.87 11.74 -24.17
CA ILE A 143 -12.35 11.16 -22.91
C ILE A 143 -13.76 11.70 -22.62
N ARG A 144 -14.70 10.78 -22.40
CA ARG A 144 -16.08 11.03 -21.95
C ARG A 144 -16.38 10.15 -20.76
N GLY A 145 -16.09 10.64 -19.55
CA GLY A 145 -16.32 9.86 -18.34
C GLY A 145 -15.55 8.54 -18.37
N PRO A 146 -16.20 7.37 -18.26
CA PRO A 146 -15.55 6.07 -18.43
C PRO A 146 -15.24 5.69 -19.89
N VAL A 147 -15.72 6.44 -20.87
CA VAL A 147 -15.63 6.08 -22.29
C VAL A 147 -14.49 6.82 -22.98
N TYR A 148 -13.54 6.05 -23.51
CA TYR A 148 -12.37 6.54 -24.23
C TYR A 148 -12.55 6.25 -25.72
N TYR A 149 -12.36 7.27 -26.56
CA TYR A 149 -12.41 7.14 -28.00
C TYR A 149 -11.03 7.36 -28.61
N ALA A 150 -10.68 6.55 -29.61
CA ALA A 150 -9.60 6.84 -30.55
C ALA A 150 -10.17 6.84 -31.97
N VAL A 151 -10.19 8.02 -32.60
CA VAL A 151 -10.67 8.24 -33.96
C VAL A 151 -9.46 8.36 -34.86
N ILE A 152 -9.23 7.38 -35.72
CA ILE A 152 -7.96 7.20 -36.45
C ILE A 152 -8.24 7.06 -37.94
N ALA A 153 -7.50 7.81 -38.74
CA ALA A 153 -7.44 7.63 -40.18
C ALA A 153 -6.00 7.26 -40.59
N ARG A 154 -5.83 6.15 -41.29
CA ARG A 154 -4.56 5.73 -41.91
C ARG A 154 -4.59 6.07 -43.39
N TYR A 155 -3.52 6.69 -43.87
CA TYR A 155 -3.39 7.17 -45.25
C TYR A 155 -1.94 7.11 -45.74
N LYS A 156 -1.74 6.95 -47.06
CA LYS A 156 -0.39 7.01 -47.68
C LYS A 156 -0.04 8.39 -48.25
N LYS A 157 -1.06 9.16 -48.65
CA LYS A 157 -0.94 10.52 -49.20
C LYS A 157 -1.94 11.41 -48.49
N GLU A 158 -1.58 12.67 -48.25
CA GLU A 158 -2.50 13.64 -47.65
C GLU A 158 -3.78 13.73 -48.49
N ASP A 159 -4.92 13.59 -47.82
CA ASP A 159 -6.24 13.48 -48.44
C ASP A 159 -7.27 14.30 -47.64
N PRO A 160 -8.10 15.15 -48.28
CA PRO A 160 -9.15 15.92 -47.60
C PRO A 160 -10.14 15.06 -46.78
N ASN A 161 -10.36 13.81 -47.18
CA ASN A 161 -11.26 12.88 -46.50
C ASN A 161 -10.74 12.46 -45.12
N VAL A 162 -9.42 12.47 -44.90
CA VAL A 162 -8.82 12.25 -43.57
C VAL A 162 -9.31 13.31 -42.59
N ARG A 163 -9.26 14.58 -43.01
CA ARG A 163 -9.75 15.70 -42.22
C ARG A 163 -11.26 15.64 -42.05
N ARG A 164 -12.00 15.33 -43.12
CA ARG A 164 -13.46 15.15 -43.10
C ARG A 164 -13.88 14.13 -42.05
N PHE A 165 -13.27 12.95 -42.02
CA PHE A 165 -13.55 11.90 -41.03
C PHE A 165 -13.30 12.40 -39.60
N LEU A 166 -12.09 12.90 -39.32
CA LEU A 166 -11.70 13.33 -37.98
C LEU A 166 -12.58 14.48 -37.46
N GLU A 167 -12.79 15.52 -38.27
CA GLU A 167 -13.57 16.70 -37.88
C GLU A 167 -15.07 16.42 -37.77
N SER A 168 -15.58 15.41 -38.47
CA SER A 168 -17.00 15.02 -38.37
C SER A 168 -17.38 14.25 -37.11
N PHE A 169 -16.39 13.75 -36.34
CA PHE A 169 -16.68 13.02 -35.11
C PHE A 169 -17.35 13.95 -34.09
N SER A 170 -18.54 13.54 -33.63
CA SER A 170 -19.31 14.27 -32.62
C SER A 170 -19.87 13.29 -31.58
N ILE A 171 -19.82 13.69 -30.31
CA ILE A 171 -20.45 12.93 -29.23
C ILE A 171 -21.97 13.04 -29.35
N GLN A 172 -22.67 11.91 -29.16
CA GLN A 172 -24.13 11.83 -29.17
C GLN A 172 -24.66 11.29 -27.83
N PRO A 173 -25.87 11.69 -27.40
CA PRO A 173 -26.54 11.06 -26.27
C PRO A 173 -26.67 9.54 -26.44
N PHE A 174 -26.69 8.80 -25.34
CA PHE A 174 -27.02 7.37 -25.38
C PHE A 174 -28.52 7.18 -25.56
N VAL A 175 -28.88 6.18 -26.36
CA VAL A 175 -30.25 5.79 -26.63
C VAL A 175 -30.54 4.49 -25.88
N TYR A 176 -31.49 4.54 -24.95
CA TYR A 176 -31.95 3.39 -24.16
C TYR A 176 -33.40 3.04 -24.50
N PRO A 177 -33.81 1.76 -24.29
CA PRO A 177 -35.21 1.37 -24.36
C PRO A 177 -36.03 2.05 -23.25
N ALA A 178 -37.35 1.88 -23.30
CA ALA A 178 -38.25 2.40 -22.28
C ALA A 178 -37.90 1.87 -20.88
N VAL A 179 -37.98 2.76 -19.89
CA VAL A 179 -37.74 2.46 -18.47
C VAL A 179 -38.81 1.51 -17.96
N LYS A 180 -38.41 0.54 -17.13
CA LYS A 180 -39.31 -0.42 -16.49
C LYS A 180 -39.06 -0.47 -14.98
N ALA A 181 -40.09 -0.78 -14.21
CA ALA A 181 -39.94 -1.13 -12.81
C ALA A 181 -39.17 -2.45 -12.67
N ARG A 182 -38.17 -2.46 -11.80
CA ARG A 182 -37.29 -3.59 -11.54
C ARG A 182 -37.22 -3.86 -10.04
N THR A 183 -37.06 -5.12 -9.69
CA THR A 183 -36.91 -5.59 -8.31
C THR A 183 -35.78 -6.57 -8.26
N ASP A 184 -34.84 -6.35 -7.35
CA ASP A 184 -33.81 -7.32 -7.00
C ASP A 184 -34.17 -7.94 -5.66
N THR A 185 -34.55 -9.21 -5.67
CA THR A 185 -34.90 -9.94 -4.45
C THR A 185 -33.68 -10.43 -3.68
N SER A 186 -32.52 -10.53 -4.33
CA SER A 186 -31.28 -11.02 -3.73
C SER A 186 -30.57 -9.93 -2.93
N LEU A 187 -30.60 -8.69 -3.44
CA LEU A 187 -30.05 -7.49 -2.81
C LEU A 187 -31.12 -6.64 -2.12
N HIS A 188 -32.41 -6.97 -2.23
CA HIS A 188 -33.53 -6.31 -1.51
C HIS A 188 -33.78 -4.84 -1.87
N TYR A 189 -33.89 -4.51 -3.16
CA TYR A 189 -34.26 -3.17 -3.60
C TYR A 189 -35.21 -3.15 -4.80
N THR A 190 -35.82 -2.00 -5.04
CA THR A 190 -36.58 -1.69 -6.26
C THR A 190 -36.03 -0.46 -6.94
N VAL A 191 -36.17 -0.39 -8.27
CA VAL A 191 -35.65 0.72 -9.09
C VAL A 191 -36.42 0.83 -10.40
N GLN A 192 -36.38 2.00 -11.04
CA GLN A 192 -36.80 2.23 -12.41
C GLN A 192 -35.57 2.20 -13.31
N SER A 193 -35.47 1.22 -14.21
CA SER A 193 -34.30 1.10 -15.09
C SER A 193 -34.61 0.53 -16.48
N PRO A 194 -34.05 1.12 -17.56
CA PRO A 194 -34.10 0.54 -18.90
C PRO A 194 -33.18 -0.67 -19.06
N VAL A 195 -32.13 -0.77 -18.21
CA VAL A 195 -31.11 -1.84 -18.21
C VAL A 195 -31.19 -2.62 -16.90
N PHE A 196 -31.25 -3.94 -16.97
CA PHE A 196 -31.27 -4.81 -15.80
C PHE A 196 -30.80 -6.21 -16.18
N PRO A 197 -30.07 -6.93 -15.31
CA PRO A 197 -29.61 -8.30 -15.58
C PRO A 197 -30.77 -9.22 -15.98
N ASP A 198 -30.50 -10.14 -16.91
CA ASP A 198 -31.44 -11.17 -17.33
C ASP A 198 -31.29 -12.38 -16.38
N PRO A 199 -32.32 -12.77 -15.61
CA PRO A 199 -32.23 -13.87 -14.63
C PRO A 199 -31.77 -15.22 -15.22
N GLY A 200 -31.89 -15.42 -16.53
CA GLY A 200 -31.53 -16.66 -17.22
C GLY A 200 -30.16 -16.66 -17.92
N LYS A 201 -29.42 -15.55 -17.91
CA LYS A 201 -28.08 -15.46 -18.52
C LYS A 201 -27.04 -15.34 -17.43
N LYS A 202 -26.03 -16.23 -17.43
CA LYS A 202 -24.82 -16.01 -16.62
C LYS A 202 -24.22 -14.68 -17.05
N ASP A 203 -23.91 -13.84 -16.08
CA ASP A 203 -23.30 -12.52 -16.31
C ASP A 203 -21.97 -12.72 -17.05
N GLU A 204 -21.89 -12.21 -18.28
CA GLU A 204 -20.61 -12.11 -19.02
C GLU A 204 -19.76 -10.94 -18.49
N ALA A 205 -20.28 -10.17 -17.51
CA ALA A 205 -19.61 -9.06 -16.82
C ALA A 205 -18.51 -9.51 -15.82
N ALA A 206 -17.86 -10.64 -16.10
CA ALA A 206 -16.84 -11.27 -15.27
C ALA A 206 -15.67 -10.34 -14.92
N GLY A 207 -15.33 -9.35 -15.77
CA GLY A 207 -14.17 -8.49 -15.54
C GLY A 207 -14.23 -7.64 -14.26
N MET A 208 -15.42 -7.20 -13.83
CA MET A 208 -15.55 -6.43 -12.57
C MET A 208 -15.75 -7.35 -11.37
N GLU A 209 -16.47 -8.46 -11.56
CA GLU A 209 -16.61 -9.50 -10.54
C GLU A 209 -15.25 -10.13 -10.19
N ASP A 210 -14.35 -10.27 -11.16
CA ASP A 210 -12.99 -10.77 -10.99
C ASP A 210 -12.09 -9.74 -10.26
N ILE A 211 -12.20 -8.43 -10.57
CA ILE A 211 -11.46 -7.38 -9.85
C ILE A 211 -11.97 -7.23 -8.41
N TYR A 212 -13.28 -7.31 -8.20
CA TYR A 212 -13.88 -7.35 -6.87
C TYR A 212 -13.45 -8.59 -6.12
N ARG A 213 -13.54 -9.76 -6.75
CA ARG A 213 -13.09 -11.03 -6.16
C ARG A 213 -11.60 -10.96 -5.81
N MET A 214 -10.74 -10.42 -6.67
CA MET A 214 -9.32 -10.23 -6.40
C MET A 214 -9.08 -9.24 -5.25
N ALA A 215 -9.80 -8.11 -5.21
CA ALA A 215 -9.71 -7.14 -4.11
C ALA A 215 -10.18 -7.74 -2.78
N PHE A 216 -11.16 -8.64 -2.79
CA PHE A 216 -11.62 -9.37 -1.60
C PHE A 216 -10.73 -10.58 -1.23
N GLU A 217 -10.12 -11.27 -2.22
CA GLU A 217 -9.19 -12.39 -2.02
C GLU A 217 -7.82 -11.93 -1.50
N GLU A 218 -7.27 -10.82 -2.01
CA GLU A 218 -6.04 -10.19 -1.48
C GLU A 218 -6.24 -9.56 -0.10
N MET A 219 -7.48 -9.16 0.26
CA MET A 219 -7.78 -8.58 1.57
C MET A 219 -7.85 -9.60 2.73
N GLY A 220 -7.50 -10.87 2.49
CA GLY A 220 -7.49 -11.91 3.51
C GLY A 220 -8.91 -12.21 4.00
N GLY A 221 -9.60 -13.09 3.28
CA GLY A 221 -11.00 -13.45 3.45
C GLY A 221 -11.40 -14.14 4.76
N GLU A 222 -10.72 -13.87 5.88
CA GLU A 222 -11.17 -14.18 7.24
C GLU A 222 -11.03 -12.94 8.15
N GLY A 223 -11.69 -11.85 7.79
CA GLY A 223 -11.95 -10.79 8.76
C GLY A 223 -12.84 -11.32 9.90
N LEU A 224 -12.58 -10.89 11.14
CA LEU A 224 -13.37 -11.19 12.36
C LEU A 224 -14.89 -11.00 12.24
N TRP A 225 -15.34 -10.33 11.17
CA TRP A 225 -16.72 -10.00 10.88
C TRP A 225 -17.45 -10.95 9.95
N GLY A 226 -16.78 -11.97 9.38
CA GLY A 226 -17.41 -12.89 8.44
C GLY A 226 -17.90 -12.16 7.20
N SER A 227 -17.16 -12.27 6.11
CA SER A 227 -17.47 -11.82 4.75
C SER A 227 -18.79 -12.38 4.13
N GLY A 228 -19.71 -12.89 4.94
CA GLY A 228 -20.86 -13.69 4.51
C GLY A 228 -22.12 -12.92 4.10
N ASP A 229 -22.28 -11.65 4.49
CA ASP A 229 -23.51 -10.88 4.24
C ASP A 229 -23.34 -9.67 3.31
N GLU A 230 -22.16 -9.49 2.71
CA GLU A 230 -21.95 -8.50 1.65
C GLU A 230 -22.33 -9.09 0.30
N LYS A 231 -23.19 -8.39 -0.43
CA LYS A 231 -23.62 -8.75 -1.78
C LYS A 231 -23.41 -7.57 -2.70
N TYR A 232 -23.07 -7.86 -3.94
CA TYR A 232 -22.94 -6.84 -4.97
C TYR A 232 -23.56 -7.30 -6.29
N SER A 233 -23.87 -6.34 -7.13
CA SER A 233 -24.32 -6.54 -8.51
C SER A 233 -23.85 -5.37 -9.36
N VAL A 234 -23.50 -5.64 -10.61
CA VAL A 234 -23.18 -4.60 -11.59
C VAL A 234 -24.28 -4.54 -12.63
N ILE A 235 -24.97 -3.41 -12.69
CA ILE A 235 -25.97 -3.13 -13.72
C ILE A 235 -25.25 -2.39 -14.85
N SER A 236 -24.96 -3.07 -15.95
CA SER A 236 -24.16 -2.51 -17.06
C SER A 236 -24.84 -2.62 -18.43
N ASN A 237 -24.40 -1.75 -19.33
CA ASN A 237 -24.58 -1.92 -20.77
C ASN A 237 -23.24 -1.72 -21.46
N ASP A 238 -22.63 -2.80 -21.95
CA ASP A 238 -21.26 -2.75 -22.48
C ASP A 238 -21.15 -1.92 -23.77
N THR A 239 -22.25 -1.84 -24.53
CA THR A 239 -22.30 -1.04 -25.76
C THR A 239 -22.24 0.46 -25.46
N THR A 240 -22.98 0.95 -24.46
CA THR A 240 -22.88 2.35 -24.04
C THR A 240 -21.65 2.59 -23.17
N GLY A 241 -21.27 1.60 -22.36
CA GLY A 241 -20.19 1.67 -21.39
C GLY A 241 -20.60 2.23 -20.03
N GLU A 242 -21.90 2.46 -19.79
CA GLU A 242 -22.37 2.89 -18.47
C GLU A 242 -22.55 1.68 -17.55
N LYS A 243 -21.99 1.77 -16.33
CA LYS A 243 -22.05 0.71 -15.31
C LYS A 243 -22.42 1.31 -13.95
N ILE A 244 -23.38 0.70 -13.28
CA ILE A 244 -23.77 1.03 -11.90
C ILE A 244 -23.42 -0.16 -11.02
N LEU A 245 -22.52 0.06 -10.07
CA LEU A 245 -22.30 -0.88 -8.99
C LEU A 245 -23.40 -0.69 -7.94
N VAL A 246 -24.00 -1.78 -7.50
CA VAL A 246 -24.89 -1.84 -6.34
C VAL A 246 -24.26 -2.74 -5.31
N THR A 247 -24.14 -2.28 -4.07
CA THR A 247 -23.75 -3.12 -2.94
C THR A 247 -24.79 -3.09 -1.84
N TYR A 248 -24.88 -4.20 -1.14
CA TYR A 248 -25.73 -4.41 0.02
C TYR A 248 -24.92 -5.11 1.10
N THR A 249 -24.98 -4.59 2.32
CA THR A 249 -24.37 -5.21 3.49
C THR A 249 -25.38 -5.22 4.64
N ALA A 250 -25.65 -6.41 5.18
CA ALA A 250 -26.29 -6.53 6.48
C ALA A 250 -25.23 -6.38 7.57
N LEU A 251 -25.37 -5.37 8.42
CA LEU A 251 -24.44 -5.14 9.49
C LEU A 251 -24.58 -6.19 10.59
N PRO A 252 -23.47 -6.63 11.18
CA PRO A 252 -23.44 -7.60 12.26
C PRO A 252 -24.41 -7.23 13.39
N LYS A 253 -25.05 -8.25 13.97
CA LYS A 253 -26.07 -8.11 15.03
C LYS A 253 -25.64 -7.19 16.19
N TYR A 254 -24.35 -7.18 16.54
CA TYR A 254 -23.82 -6.44 17.67
C TYR A 254 -22.99 -5.21 17.28
N ALA A 255 -22.99 -4.83 16.00
CA ALA A 255 -22.27 -3.67 15.53
C ALA A 255 -22.80 -2.40 16.22
N TYR A 256 -21.88 -1.53 16.63
CA TYR A 256 -22.18 -0.32 17.38
C TYR A 256 -21.32 0.86 16.93
N TRP A 257 -21.98 1.99 16.68
CA TRP A 257 -21.38 3.30 16.55
C TRP A 257 -22.02 4.25 17.55
N LYS A 258 -21.22 5.13 18.13
CA LYS A 258 -21.67 6.11 19.14
C LYS A 258 -22.87 6.94 18.67
N ASP A 259 -22.82 7.37 17.43
CA ASP A 259 -23.85 8.18 16.79
C ASP A 259 -23.74 8.09 15.26
N SER A 260 -24.75 8.65 14.58
CA SER A 260 -24.78 8.68 13.12
C SER A 260 -23.62 9.48 12.53
N ALA A 261 -23.12 10.53 13.20
CA ALA A 261 -22.02 11.33 12.69
C ALA A 261 -20.71 10.53 12.64
N THR A 262 -20.44 9.77 13.70
CA THR A 262 -19.30 8.86 13.82
C THR A 262 -19.38 7.74 12.78
N PHE A 263 -20.57 7.15 12.60
CA PHE A 263 -20.79 6.15 11.56
C PHE A 263 -20.48 6.68 10.16
N TRP A 264 -21.04 7.83 9.78
CA TRP A 264 -20.79 8.41 8.46
C TRP A 264 -19.35 8.84 8.27
N LYS A 265 -18.68 9.30 9.32
CA LYS A 265 -17.27 9.66 9.27
C LYS A 265 -16.41 8.43 8.99
N GLN A 266 -16.49 7.43 9.85
CA GLN A 266 -15.63 6.24 9.79
C GLN A 266 -15.89 5.37 8.56
N ASN A 267 -17.14 5.25 8.14
CA ASN A 267 -17.50 4.32 7.06
C ASN A 267 -17.64 4.99 5.68
N VAL A 268 -17.62 6.33 5.60
CA VAL A 268 -17.87 7.06 4.34
C VAL A 268 -16.96 8.29 4.13
N ASP A 269 -16.47 8.95 5.18
CA ASP A 269 -15.53 10.07 5.01
C ASP A 269 -14.09 9.59 4.99
N ASP A 270 -13.67 8.90 6.04
CA ASP A 270 -12.28 8.48 6.22
C ASP A 270 -11.83 7.55 5.07
N THR A 271 -12.71 6.65 4.60
CA THR A 271 -12.50 5.79 3.43
C THR A 271 -12.12 6.53 2.14
N TRP A 272 -12.72 7.70 1.87
CA TRP A 272 -12.54 8.42 0.61
C TRP A 272 -11.51 9.55 0.71
N ASN A 273 -11.14 9.95 1.93
CA ASN A 273 -10.35 11.17 2.17
C ASN A 273 -8.90 10.90 2.60
N GLU A 274 -8.54 9.68 3.04
CA GLU A 274 -7.23 9.43 3.65
C GLU A 274 -6.04 9.44 2.66
N ASP A 275 -6.29 9.30 1.35
CA ASP A 275 -5.21 9.33 0.33
C ASP A 275 -5.66 9.78 -1.07
N SER A 276 -6.78 10.51 -1.17
CA SER A 276 -7.36 10.82 -2.48
C SER A 276 -7.10 12.25 -2.95
N SER A 277 -6.75 12.40 -4.24
CA SER A 277 -6.81 13.68 -4.96
C SER A 277 -8.24 14.17 -5.21
N PHE A 278 -9.27 13.43 -4.77
CA PHE A 278 -10.66 13.79 -5.03
C PHE A 278 -11.05 15.17 -4.50
N VAL A 279 -11.58 15.97 -5.42
CA VAL A 279 -12.33 17.20 -5.14
C VAL A 279 -13.81 16.82 -4.96
N THR A 280 -14.36 17.11 -3.78
CA THR A 280 -15.78 16.90 -3.49
C THR A 280 -16.62 18.02 -4.12
N ARG A 281 -17.48 17.67 -5.10
CA ARG A 281 -18.43 18.60 -5.74
C ARG A 281 -19.76 18.69 -5.02
N LEU A 282 -20.15 17.59 -4.36
CA LEU A 282 -21.42 17.45 -3.65
C LEU A 282 -21.21 16.58 -2.43
N ASP A 283 -21.75 17.01 -1.29
CA ASP A 283 -21.96 16.17 -0.12
C ASP A 283 -23.29 16.58 0.51
N LYS A 284 -24.29 15.72 0.39
CA LYS A 284 -25.64 15.94 0.93
C LYS A 284 -26.00 14.81 1.87
N ARG A 285 -26.54 15.16 3.03
CA ARG A 285 -27.14 14.23 3.98
C ARG A 285 -28.60 14.60 4.19
N TYR A 286 -29.47 13.61 4.20
CA TYR A 286 -30.90 13.79 4.41
C TYR A 286 -31.57 12.49 4.85
N ASP A 287 -32.73 12.60 5.47
CA ASP A 287 -33.54 11.45 5.89
C ASP A 287 -34.75 11.31 4.96
N LEU A 288 -35.07 10.07 4.58
CA LEU A 288 -36.31 9.70 3.91
C LEU A 288 -37.33 9.19 4.94
N PRO A 289 -38.62 9.05 4.57
CA PRO A 289 -39.60 8.38 5.42
C PRO A 289 -39.14 6.99 5.90
N ASN A 290 -39.78 6.46 6.96
CA ASN A 290 -39.46 5.15 7.55
C ASN A 290 -38.03 5.03 8.13
N GLY A 291 -37.41 6.16 8.51
CA GLY A 291 -36.12 6.16 9.23
C GLY A 291 -34.90 5.85 8.37
N ILE A 292 -35.02 5.93 7.04
CA ILE A 292 -33.91 5.69 6.12
C ILE A 292 -33.01 6.92 6.06
N LYS A 293 -31.73 6.76 6.42
CA LYS A 293 -30.73 7.83 6.37
C LYS A 293 -29.96 7.76 5.07
N CYS A 294 -29.85 8.88 4.36
CA CYS A 294 -29.23 8.93 3.04
C CYS A 294 -28.02 9.87 3.02
N ARG A 295 -27.03 9.51 2.20
CA ARG A 295 -25.92 10.39 1.85
C ARG A 295 -25.63 10.31 0.37
N GLU A 296 -25.46 11.46 -0.27
CA GLU A 296 -25.08 11.59 -1.66
C GLU A 296 -23.76 12.34 -1.77
N LYS A 297 -22.83 11.77 -2.54
CA LYS A 297 -21.54 12.39 -2.83
C LYS A 297 -21.23 12.39 -4.31
N GLN A 298 -20.52 13.42 -4.73
CA GLN A 298 -19.95 13.51 -6.07
C GLN A 298 -18.49 13.94 -5.98
N TYR A 299 -17.62 13.16 -6.61
CA TYR A 299 -16.18 13.36 -6.61
C TYR A 299 -15.68 13.60 -8.03
N THR A 300 -14.72 14.50 -8.17
CA THR A 300 -13.96 14.81 -9.39
C THR A 300 -12.49 14.96 -9.00
N ASP A 301 -11.61 15.31 -9.93
CA ASP A 301 -10.30 15.89 -9.60
C ASP A 301 -10.11 17.21 -10.35
N THR A 302 -9.12 17.99 -9.93
CA THR A 302 -8.62 19.18 -10.60
C THR A 302 -8.22 18.82 -12.02
N GLY A 303 -8.82 19.49 -13.02
CA GLY A 303 -8.51 19.21 -14.42
C GLY A 303 -9.03 17.88 -14.96
N SER A 304 -9.94 17.21 -14.24
CA SER A 304 -10.65 16.01 -14.70
C SER A 304 -12.08 16.33 -15.13
N SER A 305 -12.50 15.79 -16.27
CA SER A 305 -13.87 15.84 -16.77
C SER A 305 -14.72 14.71 -16.20
N ARG A 306 -14.11 13.73 -15.53
CA ARG A 306 -14.76 12.54 -14.98
C ARG A 306 -15.44 12.86 -13.65
N LEU A 307 -16.56 12.19 -13.40
CA LEU A 307 -17.38 12.36 -12.20
C LEU A 307 -17.71 11.00 -11.59
N LEU A 308 -17.33 10.80 -10.35
CA LEU A 308 -17.79 9.65 -9.58
C LEU A 308 -19.00 10.05 -8.73
N MET A 309 -20.13 9.42 -8.98
CA MET A 309 -21.35 9.62 -8.20
C MET A 309 -21.55 8.43 -7.26
N VAL A 310 -21.81 8.73 -5.98
CA VAL A 310 -22.01 7.72 -4.94
C VAL A 310 -23.24 8.09 -4.11
N LYS A 311 -24.10 7.12 -3.84
CA LYS A 311 -25.23 7.30 -2.94
C LYS A 311 -25.35 6.13 -1.98
N THR A 312 -25.61 6.45 -0.71
CA THR A 312 -25.67 5.48 0.39
C THR A 312 -26.99 5.61 1.13
N TRP A 313 -27.58 4.47 1.49
CA TRP A 313 -28.76 4.38 2.33
C TRP A 313 -28.47 3.48 3.52
N TYR A 314 -28.82 3.95 4.70
CA TYR A 314 -28.81 3.19 5.94
C TYR A 314 -30.23 3.02 6.47
N LYS A 315 -30.63 1.78 6.80
CA LYS A 315 -31.90 1.46 7.46
C LYS A 315 -31.69 0.31 8.44
N GLU A 316 -31.75 0.59 9.75
CA GLU A 316 -31.74 -0.43 10.81
C GLU A 316 -30.66 -1.52 10.66
N GLY A 317 -29.41 -1.12 10.42
CA GLY A 317 -28.31 -2.08 10.25
C GLY A 317 -28.19 -2.66 8.84
N HIS A 318 -29.00 -2.22 7.88
CA HIS A 318 -28.81 -2.51 6.46
C HIS A 318 -28.18 -1.31 5.77
N LEU A 319 -27.12 -1.56 5.00
CA LEU A 319 -26.43 -0.56 4.21
C LEU A 319 -26.56 -0.88 2.72
N PHE A 320 -26.90 0.13 1.92
CA PHE A 320 -26.89 0.05 0.47
C PHE A 320 -25.96 1.10 -0.09
N ASN A 321 -25.19 0.75 -1.11
CA ASN A 321 -24.43 1.69 -1.91
C ASN A 321 -24.78 1.55 -3.38
N ILE A 322 -24.85 2.68 -4.08
CA ILE A 322 -24.72 2.69 -5.53
C ILE A 322 -23.62 3.65 -5.97
N ALA A 323 -22.83 3.23 -6.94
CA ALA A 323 -21.73 4.01 -7.49
C ALA A 323 -21.68 3.92 -9.03
N THR A 324 -21.41 5.04 -9.69
CA THR A 324 -21.17 5.09 -11.14
C THR A 324 -20.10 6.10 -11.47
N LEU A 325 -19.30 5.79 -12.49
CA LEU A 325 -18.41 6.74 -13.13
C LEU A 325 -19.12 7.35 -14.34
N THR A 326 -19.13 8.67 -14.43
CA THR A 326 -19.75 9.46 -15.51
C THR A 326 -18.88 10.69 -15.80
N ASP A 327 -19.43 11.73 -16.42
CA ASP A 327 -18.73 12.97 -16.74
C ASP A 327 -19.41 14.22 -16.16
N THR A 328 -18.66 15.31 -16.10
CA THR A 328 -19.09 16.63 -15.63
C THR A 328 -19.60 17.54 -16.75
N VAL A 329 -19.52 17.08 -18.01
CA VAL A 329 -19.76 17.89 -19.21
C VAL A 329 -21.22 17.79 -19.64
N SER A 330 -21.78 16.59 -19.61
CA SER A 330 -23.13 16.26 -20.04
C SER A 330 -24.03 15.90 -18.85
N ARG A 331 -25.34 15.89 -19.10
CA ARG A 331 -26.29 15.36 -18.12
C ARG A 331 -26.22 13.83 -18.12
N PRO A 332 -26.41 13.16 -16.96
CA PRO A 332 -26.52 11.72 -16.89
C PRO A 332 -27.58 11.19 -17.86
N SER A 333 -27.35 10.00 -18.42
CA SER A 333 -28.30 9.34 -19.30
C SER A 333 -29.60 8.99 -18.58
N SER A 334 -30.64 8.62 -19.34
CA SER A 334 -31.88 8.10 -18.77
C SER A 334 -31.65 6.84 -17.93
N PHE A 335 -30.60 6.04 -18.20
CA PHE A 335 -30.25 4.91 -17.37
C PHE A 335 -29.77 5.37 -15.99
N LEU A 336 -28.71 6.18 -15.93
CA LEU A 336 -28.13 6.64 -14.67
C LEU A 336 -29.11 7.50 -13.86
N GLN A 337 -29.80 8.44 -14.52
CA GLN A 337 -30.72 9.36 -13.86
C GLN A 337 -31.89 8.62 -13.18
N ASN A 338 -32.56 7.71 -13.90
CA ASN A 338 -33.70 6.99 -13.34
C ASN A 338 -33.24 6.04 -12.24
N PHE A 339 -32.11 5.37 -12.41
CA PHE A 339 -31.59 4.44 -11.40
C PHE A 339 -31.31 5.15 -10.07
N PHE A 340 -30.53 6.23 -10.09
CA PHE A 340 -30.16 6.99 -8.88
C PHE A 340 -31.35 7.68 -8.21
N ALA A 341 -32.33 8.13 -9.00
CA ALA A 341 -33.50 8.85 -8.48
C ALA A 341 -34.55 7.92 -7.86
N SER A 342 -34.66 6.67 -8.34
CA SER A 342 -35.73 5.74 -7.94
C SER A 342 -35.29 4.57 -7.06
N PHE A 343 -33.98 4.42 -6.83
CA PHE A 343 -33.46 3.35 -5.96
C PHE A 343 -34.09 3.42 -4.57
N THR A 344 -34.77 2.34 -4.18
CA THR A 344 -35.50 2.25 -2.93
C THR A 344 -35.23 0.90 -2.26
N PRO A 345 -34.60 0.88 -1.06
CA PRO A 345 -34.47 -0.33 -0.25
C PRO A 345 -35.83 -0.96 0.07
N ALA A 346 -35.90 -2.28 0.15
CA ALA A 346 -37.15 -2.97 0.45
C ALA A 346 -37.68 -2.64 1.85
N ASP A 347 -38.99 -2.49 1.99
CA ASP A 347 -39.63 -2.25 3.29
C ASP A 347 -39.67 -3.50 4.18
N THR A 348 -39.42 -4.69 3.61
CA THR A 348 -39.40 -5.97 4.32
C THR A 348 -38.10 -6.24 5.09
N LEU A 349 -37.11 -5.35 4.99
CA LEU A 349 -35.85 -5.47 5.72
C LEU A 349 -36.11 -5.47 7.23
N LYS A 350 -35.69 -6.55 7.89
CA LYS A 350 -35.71 -6.66 9.35
C LYS A 350 -34.30 -6.43 9.85
N GLY A 351 -34.12 -5.45 10.72
CA GLY A 351 -32.83 -5.15 11.28
C GLY A 351 -32.97 -4.41 12.60
N GLN A 352 -31.86 -3.90 13.12
CA GLN A 352 -31.86 -3.12 14.34
C GLN A 352 -30.87 -1.97 14.24
N SER A 353 -31.10 -0.91 15.01
CA SER A 353 -30.19 0.22 15.02
C SER A 353 -28.78 -0.19 15.49
N VAL A 354 -27.77 0.32 14.79
CA VAL A 354 -26.35 0.22 15.17
C VAL A 354 -25.93 1.37 16.08
N PHE A 355 -26.85 2.27 16.44
CA PHE A 355 -26.61 3.38 17.36
C PHE A 355 -27.04 3.06 18.80
N THR A 356 -27.41 1.80 19.06
CA THR A 356 -27.85 1.33 20.37
C THR A 356 -26.83 0.35 20.93
N ARG A 357 -26.33 0.64 22.14
CA ARG A 357 -25.39 -0.24 22.84
C ARG A 357 -26.04 -1.55 23.24
N ARG A 358 -25.26 -2.64 23.15
CA ARG A 358 -25.71 -4.02 23.39
C ARG A 358 -24.80 -4.78 24.34
N THR A 359 -24.03 -4.08 25.16
CA THR A 359 -23.06 -4.67 26.09
C THR A 359 -23.73 -5.72 26.98
N HIS A 360 -24.86 -5.38 27.61
CA HIS A 360 -25.66 -6.32 28.40
C HIS A 360 -26.19 -7.52 27.60
N GLN A 361 -26.64 -7.31 26.36
CA GLN A 361 -27.16 -8.40 25.53
C GLN A 361 -26.05 -9.40 25.18
N VAL A 362 -24.89 -8.91 24.73
CA VAL A 362 -23.76 -9.78 24.35
C VAL A 362 -23.26 -10.55 25.56
N VAL A 363 -23.12 -9.89 26.71
CA VAL A 363 -22.70 -10.55 27.95
C VAL A 363 -23.72 -11.60 28.40
N ALA A 364 -25.02 -11.33 28.33
CA ALA A 364 -26.04 -12.32 28.68
C ALA A 364 -26.00 -13.53 27.71
N GLU A 365 -25.82 -13.28 26.42
CA GLU A 365 -25.73 -14.33 25.39
C GLU A 365 -24.43 -15.15 25.49
N LEU A 366 -23.34 -14.56 26.00
CA LEU A 366 -22.07 -15.24 26.29
C LEU A 366 -22.23 -16.41 27.28
N PHE A 367 -23.14 -16.25 28.25
CA PHE A 367 -23.48 -17.26 29.26
C PHE A 367 -24.74 -18.06 28.89
N SER A 368 -25.17 -18.03 27.63
CA SER A 368 -26.35 -18.78 27.18
C SER A 368 -26.14 -20.29 27.28
N LYS A 369 -27.19 -21.01 27.65
CA LYS A 369 -27.22 -22.48 27.59
C LYS A 369 -27.26 -23.02 26.15
N ASP A 370 -27.65 -22.18 25.18
CA ASP A 370 -27.53 -22.54 23.77
C ASP A 370 -26.09 -22.30 23.30
N SER A 371 -25.40 -23.40 22.97
CA SER A 371 -23.98 -23.39 22.59
C SER A 371 -23.71 -22.59 21.33
N LEU A 372 -24.67 -22.51 20.38
CA LEU A 372 -24.52 -21.70 19.18
C LEU A 372 -24.57 -20.21 19.51
N THR A 373 -25.52 -19.80 20.36
CA THR A 373 -25.65 -18.43 20.85
C THR A 373 -24.42 -18.01 21.65
N ALA A 374 -23.96 -18.84 22.60
CA ALA A 374 -22.76 -18.58 23.39
C ALA A 374 -21.51 -18.44 22.50
N ARG A 375 -21.34 -19.32 21.51
CA ARG A 375 -20.22 -19.23 20.55
C ARG A 375 -20.27 -17.96 19.69
N LYS A 376 -21.47 -17.53 19.26
CA LYS A 376 -21.64 -16.28 18.50
C LYS A 376 -21.33 -15.05 19.36
N ALA A 377 -21.79 -15.05 20.62
CA ALA A 377 -21.49 -13.98 21.57
C ALA A 377 -20.00 -13.93 21.94
N ALA A 378 -19.35 -15.08 22.14
CA ALA A 378 -17.91 -15.17 22.40
C ALA A 378 -17.07 -14.60 21.26
N ARG A 379 -17.49 -14.79 20.00
CA ARG A 379 -16.82 -14.13 18.85
C ARG A 379 -17.13 -12.64 18.78
N ALA A 380 -18.36 -12.25 19.09
CA ALA A 380 -18.79 -10.86 19.03
C ALA A 380 -18.21 -9.98 20.15
N ILE A 381 -17.84 -10.56 21.30
CA ILE A 381 -17.37 -9.81 22.47
C ILE A 381 -16.16 -8.92 22.15
N PHE A 382 -15.29 -9.37 21.25
CA PHE A 382 -14.09 -8.65 20.78
C PHE A 382 -14.42 -7.40 19.95
N LEU A 383 -15.67 -7.27 19.54
CA LEU A 383 -16.18 -6.20 18.68
C LEU A 383 -17.04 -5.20 19.47
N VAL A 384 -17.32 -5.51 20.74
CA VAL A 384 -18.14 -4.68 21.61
C VAL A 384 -17.31 -3.53 22.16
N HIS A 385 -17.86 -2.32 22.08
CA HIS A 385 -17.29 -1.15 22.73
C HIS A 385 -17.82 -1.02 24.16
N PHE A 386 -16.92 -1.08 25.13
CA PHE A 386 -17.22 -0.82 26.54
C PHE A 386 -16.82 0.61 26.94
N ASP A 387 -17.54 1.20 27.89
CA ASP A 387 -17.13 2.45 28.52
C ASP A 387 -17.11 2.35 30.05
N SER A 388 -16.77 3.46 30.73
CA SER A 388 -16.64 3.48 32.19
C SER A 388 -17.92 3.11 32.94
N THR A 389 -19.09 3.18 32.31
CA THR A 389 -20.36 2.77 32.92
C THR A 389 -20.54 1.25 32.94
N ASP A 390 -19.80 0.51 32.10
CA ASP A 390 -19.84 -0.96 32.05
C ASP A 390 -18.90 -1.63 33.07
N VAL A 391 -18.11 -0.89 33.85
CA VAL A 391 -17.15 -1.48 34.80
C VAL A 391 -17.78 -2.55 35.72
N PRO A 392 -18.97 -2.34 36.31
CA PRO A 392 -19.63 -3.38 37.10
C PRO A 392 -19.97 -4.64 36.29
N LEU A 393 -20.42 -4.46 35.03
CA LEU A 393 -20.75 -5.57 34.12
C LEU A 393 -19.49 -6.34 33.72
N LEU A 394 -18.39 -5.63 33.43
CA LEU A 394 -17.10 -6.22 33.10
C LEU A 394 -16.55 -7.05 34.26
N ASN A 395 -16.54 -6.49 35.47
CA ASN A 395 -16.08 -7.19 36.67
C ASN A 395 -16.88 -8.48 36.90
N GLN A 396 -18.21 -8.38 36.84
CA GLN A 396 -19.10 -9.53 36.97
C GLN A 396 -18.84 -10.59 35.88
N THR A 397 -18.63 -10.17 34.64
CA THR A 397 -18.37 -11.07 33.51
C THR A 397 -17.04 -11.81 33.70
N ILE A 398 -15.97 -11.09 34.04
CA ILE A 398 -14.64 -11.66 34.29
C ILE A 398 -14.66 -12.66 35.45
N ASP A 399 -15.42 -12.36 36.51
CA ASP A 399 -15.59 -13.24 37.66
C ASP A 399 -16.42 -14.49 37.37
N SER A 400 -17.33 -14.42 36.39
CA SER A 400 -18.22 -15.53 36.01
C SER A 400 -17.61 -16.46 34.96
N LEU A 401 -16.62 -15.98 34.19
CA LEU A 401 -15.93 -16.76 33.18
C LEU A 401 -15.08 -17.89 33.80
N ASN A 402 -15.18 -19.08 33.21
CA ASN A 402 -14.40 -20.27 33.56
C ASN A 402 -14.00 -21.07 32.30
N TRP A 403 -13.17 -22.10 32.49
CA TRP A 403 -12.57 -22.90 31.42
C TRP A 403 -13.57 -23.65 30.52
N ASP A 404 -14.82 -23.84 30.95
CA ASP A 404 -15.88 -24.46 30.14
C ASP A 404 -16.44 -23.51 29.05
N HIS A 405 -16.13 -22.21 29.13
CA HIS A 405 -16.61 -21.22 28.16
C HIS A 405 -15.76 -21.20 26.89
N THR A 406 -16.44 -21.05 25.75
CA THR A 406 -15.78 -20.90 24.44
C THR A 406 -14.85 -19.68 24.44
N GLU A 407 -13.63 -19.82 23.93
CA GLU A 407 -12.63 -18.75 23.92
C GLU A 407 -12.30 -18.18 25.32
N TYR A 408 -12.37 -18.99 26.39
CA TYR A 408 -12.22 -18.54 27.78
C TYR A 408 -10.99 -17.64 28.01
N LEU A 409 -9.79 -18.15 27.68
CA LEU A 409 -8.53 -17.40 27.89
C LEU A 409 -8.54 -16.09 27.12
N ARG A 410 -8.91 -16.15 25.83
CA ARG A 410 -8.96 -15.01 24.92
C ARG A 410 -9.95 -13.94 25.39
N THR A 411 -11.18 -14.36 25.69
CA THR A 411 -12.27 -13.48 26.14
C THR A 411 -11.90 -12.80 27.45
N LYS A 412 -11.39 -13.55 28.43
CA LYS A 412 -11.04 -12.99 29.73
C LYS A 412 -9.87 -12.00 29.64
N LYS A 413 -8.83 -12.31 28.84
CA LYS A 413 -7.73 -11.37 28.55
C LYS A 413 -8.24 -10.09 27.89
N HIS A 414 -9.15 -10.19 26.92
CA HIS A 414 -9.75 -9.02 26.25
C HIS A 414 -10.53 -8.13 27.21
N LEU A 415 -11.38 -8.71 28.06
CA LEU A 415 -12.17 -7.93 29.04
C LEU A 415 -11.27 -7.28 30.11
N VAL A 416 -10.21 -7.97 30.55
CA VAL A 416 -9.19 -7.37 31.43
C VAL A 416 -8.48 -6.21 30.70
N GLY A 417 -8.12 -6.36 29.43
CA GLY A 417 -7.53 -5.27 28.64
C GLY A 417 -8.42 -4.03 28.55
N TRP A 418 -9.75 -4.19 28.43
CA TRP A 418 -10.70 -3.08 28.46
C TRP A 418 -10.67 -2.29 29.77
N LEU A 419 -10.53 -2.98 30.92
CA LEU A 419 -10.39 -2.33 32.22
C LEU A 419 -9.16 -1.40 32.28
N GLY A 420 -8.12 -1.68 31.49
CA GLY A 420 -6.93 -0.83 31.40
C GLY A 420 -7.18 0.56 30.81
N ARG A 421 -8.31 0.77 30.13
CA ARG A 421 -8.68 2.06 29.53
C ARG A 421 -9.34 3.01 30.51
N PHE A 422 -9.83 2.49 31.63
CA PHE A 422 -10.59 3.25 32.60
C PHE A 422 -9.68 3.70 33.74
N LYS A 423 -9.53 5.03 33.88
CA LYS A 423 -8.66 5.66 34.89
C LYS A 423 -9.31 5.76 36.27
N ASP A 424 -10.15 4.80 36.62
CA ASP A 424 -10.91 4.77 37.87
C ASP A 424 -10.17 3.92 38.90
N ASN A 425 -9.98 4.46 40.11
CA ASN A 425 -9.27 3.76 41.18
C ASN A 425 -9.97 2.46 41.61
N SER A 426 -11.30 2.37 41.47
CA SER A 426 -12.04 1.13 41.73
C SER A 426 -11.62 0.00 40.78
N VAL A 427 -11.24 0.33 39.53
CA VAL A 427 -10.73 -0.64 38.57
C VAL A 427 -9.33 -1.09 38.95
N THR A 428 -8.46 -0.17 39.38
CA THR A 428 -7.14 -0.51 39.93
C THR A 428 -7.27 -1.51 41.08
N THR A 429 -8.16 -1.23 42.05
CA THR A 429 -8.40 -2.11 43.20
C THR A 429 -8.93 -3.49 42.78
N TYR A 430 -9.84 -3.54 41.81
CA TYR A 430 -10.35 -4.80 41.27
C TYR A 430 -9.24 -5.62 40.60
N LEU A 431 -8.41 -5.01 39.75
CA LEU A 431 -7.30 -5.68 39.06
C LEU A 431 -6.26 -6.24 40.06
N GLN A 432 -5.97 -5.52 41.14
CA GLN A 432 -5.10 -6.03 42.21
C GLN A 432 -5.69 -7.27 42.88
N ALA A 433 -6.98 -7.25 43.23
CA ALA A 433 -7.64 -8.41 43.82
C ALA A 433 -7.71 -9.59 42.83
N LEU A 434 -7.95 -9.31 41.56
CA LEU A 434 -8.01 -10.30 40.50
C LEU A 434 -6.67 -11.00 40.29
N TYR A 435 -5.57 -10.25 40.36
CA TYR A 435 -4.21 -10.80 40.23
C TYR A 435 -3.97 -11.96 41.22
N TRP A 436 -4.33 -11.75 42.49
CA TRP A 436 -4.18 -12.75 43.54
C TRP A 436 -5.23 -13.86 43.50
N LYS A 437 -6.32 -13.69 42.73
CA LYS A 437 -7.36 -14.71 42.55
C LYS A 437 -6.98 -15.73 41.47
N ILE A 438 -6.14 -15.35 40.50
CA ILE A 438 -5.80 -16.15 39.31
C ILE A 438 -4.33 -16.64 39.36
N LYS A 439 -3.82 -16.97 40.55
CA LYS A 439 -2.37 -17.18 40.79
C LYS A 439 -1.70 -18.23 39.89
N ASP A 440 -2.46 -19.19 39.38
CA ASP A 440 -1.91 -20.34 38.64
C ASP A 440 -1.86 -20.13 37.12
N THR A 441 -2.00 -18.90 36.61
CA THR A 441 -1.97 -18.64 35.16
C THR A 441 -1.20 -17.35 34.84
N ALA A 442 0.08 -17.50 34.47
CA ALA A 442 0.98 -16.40 34.12
C ALA A 442 0.39 -15.47 33.03
N ASP A 443 -0.27 -16.05 32.04
CA ASP A 443 -0.99 -15.33 30.97
C ASP A 443 -1.99 -14.27 31.48
N PHE A 444 -2.75 -14.61 32.52
CA PHE A 444 -3.71 -13.68 33.11
C PHE A 444 -3.04 -12.64 34.00
N GLN A 445 -1.98 -13.04 34.71
CA GLN A 445 -1.16 -12.11 35.50
C GLN A 445 -0.53 -11.03 34.58
N HIS A 446 0.04 -11.42 33.43
CA HIS A 446 0.57 -10.49 32.43
C HIS A 446 -0.51 -9.56 31.88
N ALA A 447 -1.68 -10.07 31.51
CA ALA A 447 -2.80 -9.24 31.04
C ALA A 447 -3.24 -8.20 32.09
N ILE A 448 -3.26 -8.57 33.37
CA ILE A 448 -3.60 -7.66 34.47
C ILE A 448 -2.51 -6.60 34.67
N LEU A 449 -1.24 -6.99 34.66
CA LEU A 449 -0.11 -6.07 34.79
C LEU A 449 -0.08 -5.05 33.65
N ASN A 450 -0.30 -5.50 32.41
CA ASN A 450 -0.42 -4.64 31.24
C ASN A 450 -1.65 -3.72 31.35
N SER A 451 -2.80 -4.23 31.81
CA SER A 451 -3.98 -3.39 32.06
C SER A 451 -3.73 -2.30 33.11
N LEU A 452 -2.94 -2.56 34.15
CA LEU A 452 -2.59 -1.56 35.17
C LEU A 452 -1.71 -0.44 34.59
N THR A 453 -0.73 -0.79 33.76
CA THR A 453 0.14 0.21 33.11
C THR A 453 -0.62 1.00 32.03
N SER A 454 -1.57 0.40 31.32
CA SER A 454 -2.41 1.11 30.34
C SER A 454 -3.31 2.20 30.94
N GLN A 455 -3.64 2.13 32.24
CA GLN A 455 -4.44 3.19 32.90
C GLN A 455 -3.67 4.52 33.00
N ARG A 456 -2.32 4.48 33.00
CA ARG A 456 -1.45 5.67 33.06
C ARG A 456 -1.81 6.61 34.20
N THR A 457 -1.97 6.04 35.40
CA THR A 457 -2.19 6.78 36.64
C THR A 457 -1.12 6.43 37.67
N GLN A 458 -0.88 7.31 38.64
CA GLN A 458 0.09 7.03 39.70
C GLN A 458 -0.32 5.83 40.56
N SER A 459 -1.63 5.69 40.86
CA SER A 459 -2.16 4.56 41.63
C SER A 459 -2.00 3.24 40.89
N SER A 460 -2.27 3.20 39.58
CA SER A 460 -2.15 1.98 38.77
C SER A 460 -0.70 1.55 38.55
N PHE A 461 0.21 2.50 38.35
CA PHE A 461 1.66 2.23 38.26
C PHE A 461 2.21 1.72 39.59
N LYS A 462 1.78 2.30 40.71
CA LYS A 462 2.12 1.78 42.04
C LYS A 462 1.57 0.36 42.23
N ALA A 463 0.33 0.09 41.83
CA ALA A 463 -0.25 -1.24 41.90
C ALA A 463 0.52 -2.25 41.05
N PHE A 464 0.86 -1.91 39.80
CA PHE A 464 1.71 -2.73 38.93
C PHE A 464 3.04 -3.08 39.63
N LYS A 465 3.73 -2.05 40.14
CA LYS A 465 5.00 -2.18 40.86
C LYS A 465 4.85 -3.09 42.09
N ASP A 466 3.83 -2.87 42.91
CA ASP A 466 3.64 -3.64 44.13
C ASP A 466 3.37 -5.13 43.82
N LEU A 467 2.62 -5.44 42.75
CA LEU A 467 2.32 -6.82 42.34
C LEU A 467 3.55 -7.53 41.76
N ILE A 468 4.20 -6.91 40.77
CA ILE A 468 5.34 -7.54 40.06
C ILE A 468 6.54 -7.78 40.98
N LEU A 469 6.70 -6.97 42.03
CA LEU A 469 7.77 -7.17 43.02
C LEU A 469 7.45 -8.24 44.07
N GLN A 470 6.18 -8.58 44.27
CA GLN A 470 5.77 -9.57 45.26
C GLN A 470 5.70 -10.99 44.68
N GLU A 471 5.14 -11.14 43.49
CA GLU A 471 5.00 -12.45 42.81
C GLU A 471 5.15 -12.25 41.28
N PRO A 472 6.37 -12.00 40.75
CA PRO A 472 6.54 -11.80 39.32
C PRO A 472 6.11 -13.06 38.54
N PRO A 473 5.25 -12.95 37.51
CA PRO A 473 4.85 -14.09 36.70
C PRO A 473 6.04 -14.63 35.89
N ILE A 474 6.00 -15.91 35.52
CA ILE A 474 7.02 -16.53 34.65
C ILE A 474 6.93 -15.94 33.24
N ASP A 475 8.08 -15.73 32.59
CA ASP A 475 8.14 -15.32 31.18
C ASP A 475 8.25 -16.55 30.27
N GLU A 476 7.13 -16.99 29.69
CA GLU A 476 7.12 -18.13 28.75
C GLU A 476 7.56 -17.75 27.32
N GLY A 477 8.07 -16.54 27.10
CA GLY A 477 8.64 -16.08 25.82
C GLY A 477 7.64 -15.91 24.67
N ASN A 478 6.35 -16.19 24.91
CA ASN A 478 5.27 -16.14 23.94
C ASN A 478 4.00 -15.47 24.50
N SER A 479 4.13 -14.44 25.35
CA SER A 479 3.00 -13.59 25.77
C SER A 479 2.52 -12.64 24.66
N TRP A 480 2.67 -13.02 23.39
CA TRP A 480 2.13 -12.29 22.23
C TRP A 480 0.63 -12.09 22.43
N ASN A 481 0.26 -10.92 22.91
CA ASN A 481 -1.12 -10.51 23.01
C ASN A 481 -1.50 -9.99 21.61
N GLU A 482 -1.64 -10.91 20.65
CA GLU A 482 -2.14 -10.66 19.28
C GLU A 482 -3.42 -9.80 19.33
N ASP A 483 -4.18 -9.94 20.42
CA ASP A 483 -5.38 -9.16 20.68
C ASP A 483 -5.10 -7.73 21.22
N ALA A 484 -4.05 -7.46 22.00
CA ALA A 484 -3.78 -6.07 22.48
C ALA A 484 -3.49 -5.11 21.31
N VAL A 485 -2.84 -5.62 20.27
CA VAL A 485 -2.54 -4.87 19.04
C VAL A 485 -3.81 -4.60 18.22
N SER A 486 -4.83 -5.45 18.33
CA SER A 486 -6.14 -5.28 17.66
C SER A 486 -7.19 -4.56 18.53
N VAL A 487 -6.89 -4.22 19.78
CA VAL A 487 -7.87 -3.62 20.71
C VAL A 487 -8.08 -2.13 20.49
N VAL A 488 -7.29 -1.41 19.67
CA VAL A 488 -7.71 -0.08 19.18
C VAL A 488 -9.01 -0.30 18.37
N PRO A 489 -10.19 0.19 18.82
CA PRO A 489 -11.40 0.13 18.02
C PRO A 489 -11.32 1.24 16.96
N GLY A 490 -10.21 1.26 16.21
CA GLY A 490 -10.08 1.94 14.93
C GLY A 490 -10.45 0.90 13.88
N TRP A 491 -11.68 0.41 13.95
CA TRP A 491 -12.23 -0.52 12.97
C TRP A 491 -12.38 0.22 11.65
N HIS A 492 -11.35 0.20 10.82
CA HIS A 492 -11.49 0.41 9.38
C HIS A 492 -12.08 -0.85 8.73
N THR A 493 -13.21 -1.33 9.25
CA THR A 493 -14.13 -2.09 8.40
C THR A 493 -14.86 -1.06 7.58
N THR A 494 -14.23 -0.65 6.50
CA THR A 494 -14.89 0.07 5.42
C THR A 494 -16.06 -0.81 4.97
N ILE A 495 -17.29 -0.50 5.39
CA ILE A 495 -18.54 -1.14 4.89
C ILE A 495 -18.83 -0.65 3.45
N TYR A 496 -17.80 -0.26 2.73
CA TYR A 496 -17.86 0.25 1.39
C TYR A 496 -17.14 -0.73 0.50
N PRO A 497 -17.65 -0.97 -0.73
CA PRO A 497 -16.84 -1.63 -1.74
C PRO A 497 -15.46 -0.95 -1.83
N PRO A 498 -14.37 -1.69 -2.10
CA PRO A 498 -12.99 -1.20 -2.20
C PRO A 498 -12.79 -0.37 -3.48
N LEU A 499 -13.73 0.53 -3.78
CA LEU A 499 -13.62 1.48 -4.87
C LEU A 499 -12.49 2.46 -4.60
N SER A 500 -12.21 2.81 -3.35
CA SER A 500 -11.03 3.58 -2.95
C SER A 500 -9.83 2.63 -2.79
N GLY A 501 -8.96 2.57 -3.80
CA GLY A 501 -7.64 1.92 -3.73
C GLY A 501 -6.65 2.66 -2.83
N GLY A 502 -7.14 3.43 -1.85
CA GLY A 502 -6.29 3.97 -0.81
C GLY A 502 -5.57 2.79 -0.18
N ALA A 503 -4.24 2.83 -0.22
CA ALA A 503 -3.45 1.89 0.55
C ALA A 503 -4.06 1.94 1.95
N ARG A 504 -4.56 0.79 2.44
CA ARG A 504 -4.60 0.63 3.88
C ARG A 504 -3.17 0.97 4.26
N ARG A 505 -2.96 2.10 4.92
CA ARG A 505 -2.00 2.06 6.01
C ARG A 505 -2.56 0.92 6.84
N TYR A 506 -2.03 -0.29 6.62
CA TYR A 506 -1.36 -0.94 7.73
C TYR A 506 -0.57 0.21 8.35
N VAL A 507 -1.21 0.93 9.28
CA VAL A 507 -0.53 1.74 10.27
C VAL A 507 0.34 0.68 10.83
N ASP A 508 1.57 0.68 10.32
CA ASP A 508 2.38 -0.51 10.18
C ASP A 508 2.20 -1.22 11.50
N VAL A 509 1.36 -2.25 11.48
CA VAL A 509 1.01 -2.88 12.75
C VAL A 509 2.30 -3.51 13.21
N ALA A 510 3.31 -3.67 12.35
CA ALA A 510 4.69 -3.91 12.71
C ALA A 510 5.49 -2.66 13.16
N ALA A 511 5.16 -1.40 12.89
CA ALA A 511 5.80 -0.23 13.53
C ALA A 511 5.17 0.13 14.87
N THR A 512 3.88 -0.14 15.06
CA THR A 512 3.31 -0.22 16.41
C THR A 512 3.70 -1.53 17.07
N ALA A 513 3.67 -2.70 16.44
CA ALA A 513 4.05 -4.00 17.03
C ALA A 513 5.56 -4.22 17.17
N ALA A 514 6.41 -3.44 16.49
CA ALA A 514 7.81 -3.28 16.89
C ALA A 514 7.91 -2.58 18.26
N GLY A 515 6.83 -1.95 18.73
CA GLY A 515 6.64 -1.47 20.10
C GLY A 515 5.63 -2.26 20.96
N VAL A 516 4.60 -2.90 20.39
CA VAL A 516 3.52 -3.62 21.12
C VAL A 516 3.87 -5.09 21.39
N GLY A 517 5.02 -5.58 20.88
CA GLY A 517 5.58 -6.89 21.20
C GLY A 517 6.34 -6.96 22.53
N TYR A 518 6.40 -5.88 23.31
CA TYR A 518 7.03 -5.87 24.63
C TYR A 518 5.95 -5.67 25.71
N ASP A 519 5.76 -6.69 26.54
CA ASP A 519 5.32 -6.46 27.92
C ASP A 519 6.08 -5.23 28.46
N TRP A 520 5.34 -4.22 28.95
CA TRP A 520 5.82 -2.91 29.43
C TRP A 520 5.85 -1.74 28.42
N TYR A 521 5.27 -1.85 27.22
CA TYR A 521 5.16 -0.71 26.27
C TYR A 521 4.69 0.61 26.93
N ASP A 522 3.64 0.55 27.74
CA ASP A 522 3.11 1.73 28.44
C ASP A 522 4.11 2.39 29.41
N LEU A 523 5.11 1.63 29.91
CA LEU A 523 6.20 2.18 30.71
C LEU A 523 7.16 3.01 29.87
N TYR A 524 7.38 2.65 28.60
CA TYR A 524 8.18 3.43 27.66
C TYR A 524 7.44 4.69 27.20
N ASP A 525 6.13 4.59 26.95
CA ASP A 525 5.32 5.72 26.48
C ASP A 525 5.10 6.79 27.58
N THR A 526 5.19 6.40 28.86
CA THR A 526 4.96 7.32 30.00
C THR A 526 6.13 7.36 30.99
N LEU A 527 7.35 7.66 30.51
CA LEU A 527 8.59 7.70 31.31
C LEU A 527 8.50 8.53 32.60
N ALA A 528 7.69 9.60 32.61
CA ALA A 528 7.47 10.42 33.81
C ALA A 528 6.80 9.66 34.95
N LEU A 529 5.81 8.81 34.65
CA LEU A 529 5.19 7.93 35.64
C LEU A 529 6.11 6.77 35.99
N THR A 530 6.75 6.16 34.99
CA THR A 530 7.70 5.07 35.18
C THR A 530 8.80 5.46 36.16
N LYS A 531 9.32 6.69 36.07
CA LYS A 531 10.32 7.24 37.02
C LYS A 531 9.92 7.09 38.49
N THR A 532 8.63 7.16 38.81
CA THR A 532 8.15 7.09 40.21
C THR A 532 8.21 5.68 40.80
N ILE A 533 8.27 4.65 39.95
CA ILE A 533 8.29 3.24 40.36
C ILE A 533 9.59 2.53 39.98
N PHE A 534 10.36 3.09 39.05
CA PHE A 534 11.54 2.45 38.48
C PHE A 534 12.65 2.11 39.49
N PRO A 535 12.97 2.96 40.49
CA PRO A 535 13.99 2.62 41.48
C PRO A 535 13.73 1.29 42.20
N ASP A 536 12.47 0.97 42.46
CA ASP A 536 12.08 -0.32 43.07
C ASP A 536 12.13 -1.44 42.03
N ILE A 537 11.67 -1.20 40.79
CA ILE A 537 11.67 -2.17 39.68
C ILE A 537 13.09 -2.65 39.32
N LEU A 538 14.12 -1.82 39.54
CA LEU A 538 15.51 -2.21 39.29
C LEU A 538 15.90 -3.54 39.95
N GLN A 539 15.26 -3.94 41.06
CA GLN A 539 15.55 -5.22 41.71
C GLN A 539 15.17 -6.44 40.87
N LEU A 540 14.23 -6.29 39.93
CA LEU A 540 13.87 -7.33 38.97
C LEU A 540 15.02 -7.65 38.00
N MET A 541 16.03 -6.77 37.89
CA MET A 541 17.25 -7.06 37.13
C MET A 541 18.06 -8.24 37.70
N ASN A 542 17.74 -8.70 38.92
CA ASN A 542 18.33 -9.90 39.51
C ASN A 542 17.54 -11.19 39.19
N ILE A 543 16.50 -11.10 38.37
CA ILE A 543 15.68 -12.22 37.92
C ILE A 543 15.91 -12.39 36.42
N ASP A 544 16.38 -13.56 35.99
CA ASP A 544 16.79 -13.84 34.60
C ASP A 544 15.69 -13.48 33.58
N ASP A 545 14.44 -13.85 33.87
CA ASP A 545 13.25 -13.56 33.03
C ASP A 545 13.02 -12.04 32.80
N TYR A 546 13.49 -11.18 33.71
CA TYR A 546 13.22 -9.74 33.69
C TYR A 546 14.45 -8.89 33.39
N GLU A 547 15.66 -9.45 33.47
CA GLU A 547 16.92 -8.71 33.35
C GLU A 547 16.98 -7.88 32.07
N SER A 548 16.73 -8.50 30.91
CA SER A 548 16.77 -7.81 29.62
C SER A 548 15.75 -6.66 29.52
N ARG A 549 14.53 -6.89 30.03
CA ARG A 549 13.43 -5.91 29.99
C ARG A 549 13.76 -4.68 30.85
N VAL A 550 14.20 -4.92 32.09
CA VAL A 550 14.62 -3.86 33.03
C VAL A 550 15.81 -3.10 32.47
N MET A 551 16.78 -3.80 31.88
CA MET A 551 17.98 -3.19 31.29
C MET A 551 17.65 -2.32 30.07
N ASN A 552 16.71 -2.74 29.22
CA ASN A 552 16.23 -1.96 28.08
C ASN A 552 15.52 -0.68 28.56
N LEU A 553 14.62 -0.80 29.55
CA LEU A 553 13.91 0.33 30.12
C LEU A 553 14.87 1.31 30.83
N LEU A 554 15.86 0.79 31.59
CA LEU A 554 16.91 1.59 32.23
C LEU A 554 17.66 2.44 31.20
N LYS A 555 18.11 1.83 30.09
CA LYS A 555 18.79 2.53 28.98
C LYS A 555 17.94 3.67 28.43
N VAL A 556 16.68 3.40 28.09
CA VAL A 556 15.77 4.42 27.53
C VAL A 556 15.54 5.56 28.52
N MET A 557 15.34 5.25 29.81
CA MET A 557 15.13 6.25 30.84
C MET A 557 16.36 7.14 31.08
N VAL A 558 17.57 6.58 30.97
CA VAL A 558 18.83 7.34 31.04
C VAL A 558 19.02 8.19 29.79
N ASP A 559 18.87 7.62 28.59
CA ASP A 559 19.04 8.33 27.31
C ASP A 559 18.02 9.47 27.16
N SER A 560 16.81 9.30 27.69
CA SER A 560 15.75 10.32 27.69
C SER A 560 15.89 11.34 28.83
N GLY A 561 16.90 11.21 29.69
CA GLY A 561 17.17 12.14 30.80
C GLY A 561 16.23 12.04 32.00
N PHE A 562 15.38 11.01 32.07
CA PHE A 562 14.48 10.79 33.21
C PHE A 562 15.23 10.24 34.44
N LEU A 563 16.29 9.46 34.22
CA LEU A 563 17.17 8.95 35.27
C LEU A 563 18.60 9.49 35.12
N LYS A 564 19.24 9.74 36.26
CA LYS A 564 20.64 10.13 36.39
C LYS A 564 21.45 8.97 36.99
N ALA A 565 22.77 9.03 36.87
CA ALA A 565 23.69 8.03 37.44
C ALA A 565 23.37 7.67 38.91
N ALA A 566 23.06 8.68 39.74
CA ALA A 566 22.73 8.49 41.15
C ALA A 566 21.48 7.62 41.38
N ASP A 567 20.55 7.57 40.43
CA ASP A 567 19.29 6.83 40.56
C ASP A 567 19.47 5.31 40.44
N TYR A 568 20.60 4.83 39.89
CA TYR A 568 20.91 3.40 39.70
C TYR A 568 22.34 3.03 40.14
N GLU A 569 23.01 3.91 40.87
CA GLU A 569 24.39 3.73 41.35
C GLU A 569 24.56 2.47 42.22
N SER A 570 23.51 2.06 42.95
CA SER A 570 23.51 0.80 43.72
C SER A 570 23.72 -0.45 42.85
N TYR A 571 23.37 -0.40 41.58
CA TYR A 571 23.55 -1.50 40.62
C TYR A 571 24.83 -1.39 39.80
N PHE A 572 25.63 -0.33 39.99
CA PHE A 572 26.86 -0.10 39.26
C PHE A 572 27.79 -1.33 39.26
N GLY A 573 27.94 -1.99 40.42
CA GLY A 573 28.82 -3.16 40.56
C GLY A 573 28.44 -4.30 39.62
N LYS A 574 27.14 -4.61 39.51
CA LYS A 574 26.60 -5.61 38.58
C LYS A 574 26.81 -5.18 37.13
N LEU A 575 26.33 -3.98 36.77
CA LEU A 575 26.43 -3.43 35.42
C LEU A 575 27.88 -3.40 34.90
N TYR A 576 28.82 -3.00 35.77
CA TYR A 576 30.24 -2.93 35.43
C TYR A 576 30.84 -4.32 35.24
N LEU A 577 30.51 -5.28 36.11
CA LEU A 577 31.02 -6.64 36.01
C LEU A 577 30.53 -7.33 34.73
N ASP A 578 29.23 -7.25 34.45
CA ASP A 578 28.60 -7.89 33.30
C ASP A 578 29.09 -7.27 31.99
N GLY A 579 29.09 -5.94 31.91
CA GLY A 579 29.67 -5.22 30.78
C GLY A 579 31.13 -5.60 30.54
N LYS A 580 31.95 -5.67 31.59
CA LYS A 580 33.36 -6.09 31.49
C LYS A 580 33.50 -7.54 31.05
N GLN A 581 32.65 -8.45 31.49
CA GLN A 581 32.66 -9.83 31.01
C GLN A 581 32.31 -9.92 29.52
N LEU A 582 31.27 -9.20 29.09
CA LEU A 582 30.90 -9.12 27.67
C LEU A 582 32.03 -8.53 26.83
N LEU A 583 32.72 -7.51 27.31
CA LEU A 583 33.83 -6.89 26.59
C LEU A 583 35.02 -7.85 26.48
N LYS A 584 35.31 -8.61 27.54
CA LYS A 584 36.32 -9.68 27.48
C LYS A 584 35.97 -10.74 26.43
N LYS A 585 34.68 -11.15 26.35
CA LYS A 585 34.20 -12.10 25.34
C LYS A 585 34.38 -11.53 23.93
N GLN A 586 34.02 -10.25 23.71
CA GLN A 586 34.23 -9.54 22.45
C GLN A 586 35.71 -9.53 22.03
N VAL A 587 36.61 -9.09 22.92
CA VAL A 587 38.05 -9.03 22.65
C VAL A 587 38.64 -10.42 22.40
N ALA A 588 38.19 -11.45 23.14
CA ALA A 588 38.64 -12.82 22.93
C ALA A 588 38.17 -13.38 21.58
N ALA A 589 36.93 -13.10 21.17
CA ALA A 589 36.40 -13.48 19.87
C ALA A 589 37.20 -12.84 18.73
N GLU A 590 37.43 -11.53 18.80
CA GLU A 590 38.26 -10.80 17.83
C GLU A 590 39.71 -11.32 17.78
N GLY A 591 40.28 -11.63 18.94
CA GLY A 591 41.62 -12.21 19.06
C GLY A 591 41.71 -13.59 18.36
N LYS A 592 40.70 -14.44 18.56
CA LYS A 592 40.61 -15.75 17.90
C LYS A 592 40.57 -15.61 16.38
N VAL A 593 39.73 -14.71 15.85
CA VAL A 593 39.65 -14.42 14.40
C VAL A 593 41.00 -13.93 13.85
N LYS A 594 41.70 -13.03 14.58
CA LYS A 594 43.03 -12.55 14.16
C LYS A 594 44.08 -13.67 14.14
N ILE A 595 44.05 -14.57 15.11
CA ILE A 595 44.97 -15.73 15.19
C ILE A 595 44.68 -16.71 14.05
N GLU A 596 43.42 -17.01 13.76
CA GLU A 596 43.02 -17.87 12.65
C GLU A 596 43.46 -17.28 11.29
N ARG A 597 43.27 -15.97 11.09
CA ARG A 597 43.74 -15.27 9.88
C ARG A 597 45.27 -15.27 9.75
N ALA A 598 46.00 -15.12 10.86
CA ALA A 598 47.46 -15.20 10.87
C ALA A 598 47.96 -16.63 10.55
N GLY A 599 47.31 -17.66 11.12
CA GLY A 599 47.63 -19.06 10.86
C GLY A 599 47.31 -19.53 9.43
N LYS A 600 46.30 -18.92 8.77
CA LYS A 600 46.02 -19.13 7.34
C LYS A 600 47.16 -18.58 6.45
N LYS A 601 47.87 -17.51 6.85
CA LYS A 601 49.01 -16.95 6.09
C LYS A 601 50.30 -17.80 6.14
N ASP A 602 50.53 -18.54 7.21
CA ASP A 602 51.71 -19.41 7.37
C ASP A 602 51.60 -20.74 6.59
N LYS A 603 50.40 -21.12 6.14
CA LYS A 603 50.19 -22.27 5.25
C LYS A 603 50.27 -21.86 3.78
N SER A 604 51.43 -21.37 3.33
CA SER A 604 51.73 -21.27 1.90
C SER A 604 52.66 -22.42 1.48
N GLY A 605 52.22 -23.25 0.53
CA GLY A 605 53.14 -24.18 -0.16
C GLY A 605 52.53 -25.39 -0.87
N ALA A 606 51.61 -26.14 -0.25
CA ALA A 606 51.24 -27.45 -0.84
C ALA A 606 49.79 -27.94 -0.64
N ALA A 607 48.99 -27.31 0.22
CA ALA A 607 47.60 -27.75 0.48
C ALA A 607 46.54 -27.09 -0.44
N ALA A 608 46.95 -26.15 -1.30
CA ALA A 608 46.02 -25.39 -2.15
C ALA A 608 45.52 -26.18 -3.38
N LEU A 609 46.08 -27.35 -3.70
CA LEU A 609 45.69 -28.12 -4.90
C LEU A 609 44.60 -29.18 -4.66
N PHE A 610 44.18 -29.44 -3.42
CA PHE A 610 43.20 -30.49 -3.11
C PHE A 610 41.98 -30.04 -2.30
N SER A 611 41.82 -28.75 -2.03
CA SER A 611 40.59 -28.21 -1.42
C SER A 611 39.63 -27.75 -2.51
N LEU A 612 39.14 -28.69 -3.33
CA LEU A 612 37.99 -28.46 -4.18
C LEU A 612 36.74 -28.46 -3.29
N GLY A 613 36.22 -27.28 -2.96
CA GLY A 613 34.86 -27.19 -2.40
C GLY A 613 34.52 -26.06 -1.41
N ASP A 614 35.31 -25.00 -1.24
CA ASP A 614 34.92 -23.87 -0.36
C ASP A 614 35.57 -22.53 -0.78
N ASP A 615 35.40 -22.15 -2.04
CA ASP A 615 35.74 -20.80 -2.54
C ASP A 615 34.70 -19.73 -2.15
N ASP A 616 33.96 -19.94 -1.04
CA ASP A 616 32.94 -19.03 -0.48
C ASP A 616 33.31 -18.49 0.92
N GLU A 617 34.57 -18.61 1.35
CA GLU A 617 35.08 -18.03 2.62
C GLU A 617 35.93 -16.76 2.42
N GLU A 618 35.53 -15.85 1.52
CA GLU A 618 35.77 -14.44 1.84
C GLU A 618 34.82 -14.09 3.00
N ASP A 619 35.35 -14.15 4.23
CA ASP A 619 34.78 -13.65 5.48
C ASP A 619 34.29 -12.20 5.30
N GLN A 620 33.14 -11.99 4.65
CA GLN A 620 32.41 -10.74 4.71
C GLN A 620 31.75 -10.70 6.09
N GLU A 621 32.54 -10.22 7.06
CA GLU A 621 32.12 -9.90 8.43
C GLU A 621 30.75 -9.24 8.39
N VAL A 622 29.77 -9.91 8.98
CA VAL A 622 28.45 -9.32 9.18
C VAL A 622 28.62 -8.17 10.16
N ASP A 623 28.38 -6.94 9.72
CA ASP A 623 28.54 -5.70 10.48
C ASP A 623 27.42 -5.48 11.52
N GLN A 624 27.07 -6.55 12.27
CA GLN A 624 25.97 -6.57 13.24
C GLN A 624 26.30 -5.85 14.55
N GLY A 625 27.59 -5.65 14.86
CA GLY A 625 28.02 -5.04 16.12
C GLY A 625 27.70 -5.89 17.34
N ASN A 626 27.52 -5.23 18.49
CA ASN A 626 27.20 -5.90 19.74
C ASN A 626 26.24 -5.04 20.57
N GLY A 627 24.94 -5.18 20.28
CA GLY A 627 23.89 -4.37 20.91
C GLY A 627 23.86 -4.46 22.44
N ALA A 628 24.23 -5.61 23.02
CA ALA A 628 24.34 -5.75 24.47
C ALA A 628 25.48 -4.86 25.02
N LEU A 629 26.67 -4.91 24.43
CA LEU A 629 27.78 -4.04 24.84
C LEU A 629 27.47 -2.56 24.68
N GLU A 630 26.77 -2.19 23.61
CA GLU A 630 26.32 -0.81 23.39
C GLU A 630 25.40 -0.32 24.51
N GLN A 631 24.49 -1.19 24.96
CA GLN A 631 23.60 -0.91 26.08
C GLN A 631 24.37 -0.74 27.40
N TYR A 632 25.32 -1.63 27.73
CA TYR A 632 26.17 -1.46 28.91
C TYR A 632 27.03 -0.19 28.81
N ALA A 633 27.57 0.11 27.62
CA ALA A 633 28.33 1.34 27.43
C ALA A 633 27.48 2.58 27.73
N ALA A 634 26.24 2.65 27.23
CA ALA A 634 25.36 3.78 27.52
C ALA A 634 25.13 3.99 29.03
N LEU A 635 24.96 2.90 29.78
CA LEU A 635 24.69 2.93 31.22
C LEU A 635 25.94 3.13 32.08
N LEU A 636 27.12 2.73 31.61
CA LEU A 636 28.37 2.94 32.33
C LEU A 636 28.97 4.32 32.07
N LEU A 637 28.63 4.97 30.94
CA LEU A 637 29.22 6.26 30.56
C LEU A 637 29.14 7.35 31.66
N PRO A 638 28.02 7.53 32.38
CA PRO A 638 27.93 8.54 33.44
C PRO A 638 28.90 8.32 34.63
N PHE A 639 29.44 7.11 34.78
CA PHE A 639 30.39 6.75 35.85
C PHE A 639 31.86 6.85 35.39
N ARG A 640 32.11 7.15 34.13
CA ARG A 640 33.45 7.11 33.52
C ARG A 640 34.48 7.95 34.28
N ASP A 641 34.15 9.18 34.63
CA ASP A 641 35.09 10.13 35.25
C ASP A 641 35.39 9.81 36.71
N LYS A 642 34.47 9.09 37.39
CA LYS A 642 34.60 8.73 38.80
C LYS A 642 35.28 7.37 39.02
N HIS A 643 35.34 6.52 37.99
CA HIS A 643 35.82 5.14 38.11
C HIS A 643 36.87 4.82 37.03
N PRO A 644 38.17 4.71 37.40
CA PRO A 644 39.24 4.35 36.46
C PRO A 644 38.99 3.04 35.69
N GLY A 645 38.28 2.09 36.32
CA GLY A 645 37.89 0.84 35.68
C GLY A 645 36.92 1.02 34.50
N VAL A 646 36.04 2.02 34.56
CA VAL A 646 35.10 2.37 33.48
C VAL A 646 35.83 3.16 32.40
N GLN A 647 36.77 4.03 32.78
CA GLN A 647 37.64 4.67 31.80
C GLN A 647 38.39 3.62 30.94
N SER A 648 38.99 2.62 31.57
CA SER A 648 39.66 1.51 30.87
C SER A 648 38.70 0.70 29.99
N PHE A 649 37.45 0.54 30.40
CA PHE A 649 36.40 -0.12 29.60
C PHE A 649 36.14 0.63 28.29
N PHE A 650 35.98 1.95 28.32
CA PHE A 650 35.81 2.76 27.11
C PHE A 650 37.07 2.83 26.25
N GLU A 651 38.26 2.88 26.87
CA GLU A 651 39.52 2.82 26.12
C GLU A 651 39.67 1.51 25.33
N GLN A 652 39.13 0.41 25.84
CA GLN A 652 39.08 -0.89 25.14
C GLN A 652 38.01 -0.92 24.07
N LEU A 653 36.79 -0.40 24.32
CA LEU A 653 35.76 -0.26 23.29
C LEU A 653 36.24 0.58 22.10
N MET A 654 36.98 1.65 22.35
CA MET A 654 37.55 2.50 21.29
C MET A 654 38.71 1.83 20.51
N LYS A 655 39.13 0.63 20.92
CA LYS A 655 40.17 -0.20 20.27
C LYS A 655 39.63 -1.50 19.67
N THR A 656 38.32 -1.73 19.72
CA THR A 656 37.67 -2.91 19.11
C THR A 656 37.95 -2.98 17.60
N GLY A 657 38.10 -4.21 17.11
CA GLY A 657 38.14 -4.51 15.68
C GLY A 657 36.78 -4.48 15.01
N ASP A 658 35.69 -4.58 15.79
CA ASP A 658 34.31 -4.56 15.30
C ASP A 658 33.92 -3.14 14.85
N ARG A 659 33.60 -2.99 13.57
CA ARG A 659 33.36 -1.68 12.95
C ARG A 659 32.07 -1.05 13.47
N ARG A 660 30.97 -1.81 13.55
CA ARG A 660 29.67 -1.34 14.03
C ARG A 660 29.72 -0.97 15.51
N LEU A 661 30.32 -1.81 16.35
CA LEU A 661 30.48 -1.52 17.78
C LEU A 661 31.32 -0.25 18.01
N LEU A 662 32.41 -0.08 17.26
CA LEU A 662 33.22 1.14 17.34
C LEU A 662 32.44 2.37 16.86
N TYR A 663 31.64 2.26 15.79
CA TYR A 663 30.79 3.34 15.29
C TYR A 663 29.75 3.77 16.34
N ASN A 664 29.04 2.81 16.91
CA ASN A 664 28.01 3.04 17.93
C ASN A 664 28.64 3.62 19.22
N THR A 665 29.82 3.14 19.62
CA THR A 665 30.57 3.73 20.75
C THR A 665 31.00 5.17 20.46
N PHE A 666 31.51 5.42 19.25
CA PHE A 666 31.88 6.76 18.80
C PHE A 666 30.70 7.74 18.87
N LEU A 667 29.52 7.37 18.35
CA LEU A 667 28.32 8.21 18.45
C LEU A 667 27.82 8.37 19.89
N LEU A 668 27.90 7.33 20.71
CA LEU A 668 27.55 7.39 22.13
C LEU A 668 28.40 8.42 22.88
N LEU A 669 29.70 8.47 22.62
CA LEU A 669 30.59 9.46 23.21
C LEU A 669 30.29 10.87 22.68
N LEU A 670 30.07 10.98 21.36
CA LEU A 670 29.79 12.25 20.71
C LEU A 670 28.50 12.91 21.24
N ARG A 671 27.39 12.16 21.31
CA ARG A 671 26.10 12.66 21.82
C ARG A 671 26.17 13.10 23.29
N ASN A 672 27.11 12.54 24.05
CA ASN A 672 27.37 12.88 25.46
C ASN A 672 28.51 13.89 25.65
N LYS A 673 28.94 14.58 24.57
CA LYS A 673 29.98 15.63 24.60
C LYS A 673 31.33 15.15 25.14
N GLN A 674 31.63 13.86 24.97
CA GLN A 674 32.91 13.27 25.36
C GLN A 674 33.92 13.43 24.21
N PRO A 675 35.23 13.57 24.52
CA PRO A 675 36.24 13.69 23.49
C PRO A 675 36.35 12.39 22.68
N VAL A 676 36.40 12.53 21.35
CA VAL A 676 36.58 11.44 20.39
C VAL A 676 37.71 11.80 19.41
N PRO A 677 38.49 10.84 18.92
CA PRO A 677 39.53 11.11 17.93
C PRO A 677 38.95 11.61 16.59
N ASP A 678 39.48 12.71 16.05
CA ASP A 678 39.07 13.28 14.75
C ASP A 678 39.20 12.28 13.59
N SER A 679 40.12 11.32 13.72
CA SER A 679 40.32 10.26 12.73
C SER A 679 39.10 9.37 12.51
N LEU A 680 38.17 9.32 13.47
CA LEU A 680 36.95 8.51 13.36
C LEU A 680 35.92 9.12 12.40
N PHE A 681 35.82 10.45 12.32
CA PHE A 681 34.97 11.12 11.32
C PHE A 681 35.43 10.75 9.91
N VAL A 682 36.74 10.74 9.66
CA VAL A 682 37.31 10.30 8.38
C VAL A 682 37.12 8.79 8.17
N LYS A 683 37.31 7.98 9.21
CA LYS A 683 37.16 6.51 9.15
C LYS A 683 35.77 6.10 8.68
N TYR A 684 34.71 6.77 9.14
CA TYR A 684 33.32 6.42 8.81
C TYR A 684 32.73 7.23 7.66
N ALA A 685 33.26 8.42 7.35
CA ALA A 685 32.87 9.16 6.13
C ALA A 685 33.46 8.57 4.83
N LYS A 686 34.56 7.82 4.93
CA LYS A 686 35.24 7.23 3.77
C LYS A 686 34.49 6.03 3.13
N PRO A 687 34.03 5.01 3.87
CA PRO A 687 33.34 3.85 3.29
C PRO A 687 31.88 4.15 2.92
N ASP A 688 31.42 3.61 1.78
CA ASP A 688 30.06 3.81 1.27
C ASP A 688 28.99 3.29 2.25
N GLU A 689 29.30 2.26 3.04
CA GLU A 689 28.34 1.65 3.97
C GLU A 689 27.95 2.57 5.13
N TYR A 690 28.84 3.50 5.53
CA TYR A 690 28.65 4.35 6.71
C TYR A 690 28.53 5.84 6.40
N ARG A 691 28.92 6.29 5.20
CA ARG A 691 29.04 7.72 4.91
C ARG A 691 27.72 8.49 5.09
N SER A 692 26.63 7.99 4.54
CA SER A 692 25.29 8.59 4.66
C SER A 692 24.71 8.46 6.05
N GLU A 693 24.89 7.31 6.70
CA GLU A 693 24.49 7.09 8.10
C GLU A 693 25.18 8.10 9.04
N LEU A 694 26.51 8.24 8.94
CA LEU A 694 27.27 9.21 9.71
C LEU A 694 26.78 10.64 9.48
N TYR A 695 26.54 11.01 8.22
CA TYR A 695 26.05 12.35 7.92
C TYR A 695 24.69 12.62 8.58
N GLY A 696 23.75 11.68 8.45
CA GLY A 696 22.42 11.77 9.09
C GLY A 696 22.49 11.82 10.61
N ASP A 697 23.38 11.05 11.23
CA ASP A 697 23.56 11.08 12.69
C ASP A 697 24.19 12.39 13.16
N LEU A 698 25.16 12.94 12.44
CA LEU A 698 25.71 14.28 12.74
C LEU A 698 24.69 15.39 12.50
N GLU A 699 23.78 15.24 11.54
CA GLU A 699 22.69 16.19 11.32
C GLU A 699 21.72 16.22 12.52
N LYS A 700 21.29 15.05 13.01
CA LYS A 700 20.48 14.92 14.23
C LYS A 700 21.17 15.55 15.45
N LEU A 701 22.49 15.40 15.55
CA LEU A 701 23.31 15.99 16.62
C LEU A 701 23.65 17.48 16.40
N LYS A 702 23.31 18.06 15.23
CA LYS A 702 23.67 19.44 14.82
C LYS A 702 25.19 19.66 14.75
N MET A 703 25.93 18.64 14.30
CA MET A 703 27.40 18.60 14.23
C MET A 703 27.94 18.37 12.81
N THR A 704 27.16 18.67 11.77
CA THR A 704 27.55 18.45 10.35
C THR A 704 28.83 19.17 9.92
N ALA A 705 29.25 20.21 10.65
CA ALA A 705 30.52 20.89 10.43
C ALA A 705 31.75 20.00 10.68
N GLN A 706 31.61 18.92 11.47
CA GLN A 706 32.68 17.94 11.71
C GLN A 706 32.79 16.89 10.61
N PHE A 707 31.83 16.84 9.70
CA PHE A 707 31.85 15.88 8.60
C PHE A 707 32.93 16.30 7.57
N PRO A 708 33.84 15.39 7.16
CA PRO A 708 34.93 15.77 6.26
C PRO A 708 34.42 16.25 4.90
N ALA A 709 34.78 17.48 4.52
CA ALA A 709 34.29 18.13 3.30
C ALA A 709 34.53 17.32 2.01
N GLN A 710 35.63 16.57 1.94
CA GLN A 710 35.96 15.72 0.78
C GLN A 710 34.91 14.62 0.51
N TYR A 711 34.16 14.19 1.52
CA TYR A 711 33.12 13.16 1.39
C TYR A 711 31.71 13.76 1.37
N LYS A 712 31.58 15.08 1.55
CA LYS A 712 30.29 15.80 1.59
C LYS A 712 29.93 16.31 0.20
N THR A 713 29.86 15.41 -0.76
CA THR A 713 29.38 15.73 -2.11
C THR A 713 28.15 14.89 -2.42
N GLN A 714 27.24 15.42 -3.24
CA GLN A 714 26.04 14.70 -3.65
C GLN A 714 26.36 13.33 -4.31
N LEU A 715 27.46 13.25 -5.07
CA LEU A 715 27.89 12.00 -5.71
C LEU A 715 28.31 10.94 -4.68
N GLU A 716 29.16 11.32 -3.73
CA GLU A 716 29.58 10.42 -2.64
C GLU A 716 28.41 10.02 -1.74
N MET A 717 27.49 10.95 -1.47
CA MET A 717 26.33 10.69 -0.62
C MET A 717 25.33 9.74 -1.28
N THR A 718 25.00 9.98 -2.55
CA THR A 718 24.07 9.12 -3.30
C THR A 718 24.64 7.72 -3.54
N ARG A 719 25.95 7.60 -3.76
CA ARG A 719 26.62 6.30 -3.78
C ARG A 719 26.50 5.57 -2.44
N SER A 720 26.65 6.27 -1.32
CA SER A 720 26.47 5.69 0.01
C SER A 720 25.03 5.24 0.25
N LEU A 721 24.04 6.07 -0.09
CA LEU A 721 22.62 5.74 0.04
C LEU A 721 22.24 4.51 -0.80
N LEU A 722 22.87 4.32 -1.96
CA LEU A 722 22.65 3.13 -2.76
C LEU A 722 23.12 1.85 -2.04
N VAL A 723 24.23 1.93 -1.30
CA VAL A 723 24.91 0.79 -0.65
C VAL A 723 24.41 0.53 0.78
N ASN A 724 24.02 1.58 1.50
CA ASN A 724 23.56 1.49 2.88
C ASN A 724 22.28 0.62 2.97
N GLY A 725 22.18 -0.20 4.02
CA GLY A 725 21.03 -1.06 4.28
C GLY A 725 20.86 -2.26 3.35
N ILE A 726 21.82 -2.54 2.46
CA ILE A 726 21.79 -3.71 1.59
C ILE A 726 22.10 -5.00 2.38
N SER A 727 21.29 -6.04 2.18
CA SER A 727 21.50 -7.35 2.79
C SER A 727 22.74 -8.06 2.20
N ARG A 728 23.31 -9.03 2.93
CA ARG A 728 24.51 -9.77 2.51
C ARG A 728 24.40 -10.38 1.10
N TYR A 729 23.21 -10.81 0.70
CA TYR A 729 22.94 -11.45 -0.60
C TYR A 729 22.72 -10.46 -1.74
N GLU A 730 22.67 -9.17 -1.45
CA GLU A 730 22.36 -8.11 -2.41
C GLU A 730 23.52 -7.11 -2.59
N LYS A 731 24.65 -7.38 -1.93
CA LYS A 731 25.84 -6.53 -2.00
C LYS A 731 26.26 -6.33 -3.45
N MET A 732 26.50 -5.06 -3.80
CA MET A 732 26.93 -4.69 -5.14
C MET A 732 28.45 -4.78 -5.23
N ASP A 733 28.96 -5.55 -6.18
CA ASP A 733 30.40 -5.67 -6.44
C ASP A 733 30.94 -4.41 -7.13
N THR A 734 30.30 -4.00 -8.22
CA THR A 734 30.74 -2.88 -9.04
C THR A 734 29.62 -1.86 -9.20
N ILE A 735 29.89 -0.60 -8.90
CA ILE A 735 28.96 0.54 -9.09
C ILE A 735 29.64 1.60 -9.95
N VAL A 736 28.97 2.03 -11.02
CA VAL A 736 29.48 3.03 -11.96
C VAL A 736 28.44 4.13 -12.13
N TYR A 737 28.82 5.37 -11.82
CA TYR A 737 28.01 6.54 -12.09
C TYR A 737 27.79 6.74 -13.60
N LEU A 738 26.56 7.06 -13.98
CA LEU A 738 26.16 7.31 -15.36
C LEU A 738 25.95 8.80 -15.62
N ASP A 739 24.95 9.39 -14.98
CA ASP A 739 24.58 10.80 -15.15
C ASP A 739 23.72 11.27 -13.96
N LYS A 740 23.47 12.57 -13.88
CA LYS A 740 22.48 13.17 -12.98
C LYS A 740 21.53 14.02 -13.79
N LEU A 741 20.23 13.90 -13.50
CA LEU A 741 19.19 14.60 -14.22
C LEU A 741 18.39 15.50 -13.27
N PRO A 742 18.04 16.73 -13.69
CA PRO A 742 17.22 17.62 -12.88
C PRO A 742 15.79 17.10 -12.80
N VAL A 743 15.18 17.21 -11.62
CA VAL A 743 13.78 16.86 -11.39
C VAL A 743 13.09 17.98 -10.61
N THR A 744 11.81 18.19 -10.88
CA THR A 744 10.93 19.01 -10.04
C THR A 744 9.80 18.14 -9.56
N TYR A 745 9.69 17.95 -8.24
CA TYR A 745 8.67 17.09 -7.65
C TYR A 745 8.17 17.70 -6.33
N LYS A 746 6.85 17.68 -6.11
CA LYS A 746 6.18 18.34 -4.97
C LYS A 746 6.61 19.81 -4.76
N GLY A 747 6.85 20.55 -5.84
CA GLY A 747 7.30 21.94 -5.80
C GLY A 747 8.77 22.16 -5.43
N ARG A 748 9.54 21.08 -5.21
CA ARG A 748 10.98 21.13 -4.91
C ARG A 748 11.78 20.81 -6.17
N LYS A 749 12.87 21.54 -6.39
CA LYS A 749 13.84 21.27 -7.47
C LYS A 749 15.05 20.52 -6.90
N GLY A 750 15.59 19.61 -7.69
CA GLY A 750 16.76 18.84 -7.30
C GLY A 750 17.29 17.95 -8.41
N TYR A 751 18.09 16.97 -8.04
CA TYR A 751 18.71 16.03 -8.96
C TYR A 751 18.48 14.57 -8.56
N VAL A 752 18.27 13.72 -9.55
CA VAL A 752 18.31 12.26 -9.42
C VAL A 752 19.58 11.76 -10.06
N TYR A 753 20.32 10.94 -9.34
CA TYR A 753 21.60 10.36 -9.75
C TYR A 753 21.37 8.94 -10.28
N PHE A 754 21.99 8.61 -11.40
CA PHE A 754 21.87 7.31 -12.04
C PHE A 754 23.19 6.55 -12.02
N TYR A 755 23.07 5.25 -11.76
CA TYR A 755 24.18 4.32 -11.67
C TYR A 755 23.87 3.07 -12.49
N LYS A 756 24.91 2.41 -12.99
CA LYS A 756 24.84 1.00 -13.34
C LYS A 756 25.64 0.19 -12.34
N TYR A 757 25.16 -0.99 -12.00
CA TYR A 757 25.84 -1.86 -11.06
C TYR A 757 25.79 -3.34 -11.47
N LYS A 758 26.68 -4.13 -10.87
CA LYS A 758 26.68 -5.61 -10.93
C LYS A 758 26.58 -6.17 -9.52
N LYS A 759 25.90 -7.31 -9.37
CA LYS A 759 25.82 -8.03 -8.09
C LYS A 759 27.11 -8.83 -7.87
N MET A 760 27.56 -9.54 -8.89
CA MET A 760 28.83 -10.28 -8.93
C MET A 760 29.77 -9.74 -9.99
N ARG A 761 31.09 -9.86 -9.78
CA ARG A 761 32.13 -9.33 -10.68
C ARG A 761 32.01 -9.88 -12.11
N ASP A 762 31.67 -11.16 -12.22
CA ASP A 762 31.51 -11.93 -13.44
C ASP A 762 30.10 -11.85 -14.07
N ASP A 763 29.17 -11.12 -13.45
CA ASP A 763 27.85 -10.86 -14.03
C ASP A 763 28.00 -10.26 -15.43
N ILE A 764 27.36 -10.87 -16.41
CA ILE A 764 27.39 -10.40 -17.80
C ILE A 764 26.49 -9.17 -17.97
N SER A 765 25.41 -9.08 -17.19
CA SER A 765 24.43 -7.99 -17.29
C SER A 765 24.65 -6.91 -16.24
N TRP A 766 24.70 -5.66 -16.70
CA TRP A 766 24.54 -4.49 -15.84
C TRP A 766 23.07 -4.29 -15.48
N GLN A 767 22.83 -3.91 -14.23
CA GLN A 767 21.55 -3.42 -13.72
C GLN A 767 21.60 -1.89 -13.57
N LEU A 768 20.44 -1.24 -13.47
CA LEU A 768 20.33 0.21 -13.29
C LEU A 768 19.85 0.54 -11.88
N ALA A 769 20.41 1.60 -11.32
CA ALA A 769 19.93 2.18 -10.08
C ALA A 769 19.78 3.69 -10.23
N SER A 770 18.83 4.24 -9.47
CA SER A 770 18.66 5.67 -9.29
C SER A 770 18.68 6.00 -7.80
N VAL A 771 19.14 7.19 -7.44
CA VAL A 771 19.14 7.69 -6.06
C VAL A 771 18.79 9.17 -6.06
N GLY A 772 17.88 9.57 -5.19
CA GLY A 772 17.46 10.95 -5.06
C GLY A 772 16.09 11.09 -4.40
N MET A 773 15.65 12.32 -4.13
CA MET A 773 16.16 13.56 -4.74
C MET A 773 17.25 14.28 -3.90
N GLN A 774 18.37 14.65 -4.53
CA GLN A 774 19.34 15.58 -3.92
C GLN A 774 18.96 17.06 -4.15
N PRO A 775 19.32 17.98 -3.25
CA PRO A 775 18.99 19.41 -3.39
C PRO A 775 19.52 20.06 -4.68
N GLU A 776 18.86 21.15 -5.13
CA GLU A 776 19.29 21.93 -6.31
C GLU A 776 20.69 22.54 -6.13
N LYS A 777 21.08 22.88 -4.89
CA LYS A 777 22.40 23.39 -4.56
C LYS A 777 23.41 22.26 -4.38
N ALA A 778 24.49 22.29 -5.15
CA ALA A 778 25.46 21.20 -5.24
C ALA A 778 26.29 20.95 -3.96
N ASP A 779 26.39 21.96 -3.08
CA ASP A 779 27.08 21.91 -1.79
C ASP A 779 26.17 21.45 -0.63
N GLU A 780 24.87 21.31 -0.89
CA GLU A 780 23.89 20.72 0.01
C GLU A 780 23.66 19.25 -0.36
N VAL A 781 23.48 18.40 0.65
CA VAL A 781 23.21 16.96 0.49
C VAL A 781 22.02 16.58 1.36
N SER A 782 21.25 15.59 0.92
CA SER A 782 20.15 15.00 1.68
C SER A 782 20.37 13.50 1.84
N VAL A 783 20.04 12.96 3.01
CA VAL A 783 20.07 11.52 3.30
C VAL A 783 18.70 10.93 3.61
N ASP A 784 17.66 11.78 3.66
CA ASP A 784 16.29 11.40 4.02
C ASP A 784 15.33 11.31 2.81
N ASP A 785 15.74 11.79 1.63
CA ASP A 785 14.89 11.80 0.43
C ASP A 785 15.15 10.55 -0.43
N ASP A 786 14.22 9.59 -0.37
CA ASP A 786 14.25 8.32 -1.09
C ASP A 786 13.22 8.24 -2.23
N GLU A 787 12.57 9.36 -2.59
CA GLU A 787 11.42 9.37 -3.51
C GLU A 787 11.77 8.80 -4.91
N PHE A 788 13.04 8.85 -5.30
CA PHE A 788 13.57 8.37 -6.57
C PHE A 788 14.70 7.34 -6.39
N THR A 789 14.75 6.67 -5.24
CA THR A 789 15.75 5.63 -4.99
C THR A 789 15.23 4.27 -5.42
N THR A 790 15.79 3.71 -6.49
CA THR A 790 15.36 2.43 -7.05
C THR A 790 16.53 1.58 -7.53
N ARG A 791 16.31 0.27 -7.60
CA ARG A 791 17.23 -0.74 -8.14
C ARG A 791 16.42 -1.59 -9.11
N GLU A 792 16.64 -1.43 -10.41
CA GLU A 792 15.86 -2.08 -11.47
C GLU A 792 16.72 -3.07 -12.26
N GLU A 793 16.14 -4.20 -12.65
CA GLU A 793 16.76 -5.16 -13.59
C GLU A 793 16.71 -4.70 -15.06
N ARG A 794 16.56 -3.38 -15.28
CA ARG A 794 16.48 -2.75 -16.59
C ARG A 794 17.86 -2.72 -17.24
N LYS A 795 17.92 -3.15 -18.51
CA LYS A 795 19.14 -3.10 -19.35
C LYS A 795 19.12 -1.86 -20.24
N LEU A 796 20.28 -1.24 -20.43
CA LEU A 796 20.46 -0.16 -21.40
C LEU A 796 20.61 -0.75 -22.81
N GLU A 797 19.88 -0.18 -23.78
CA GLU A 797 20.00 -0.50 -25.20
C GLU A 797 21.28 0.13 -25.77
N THR A 798 22.01 -0.59 -26.63
CA THR A 798 23.33 -0.17 -27.11
C THR A 798 23.29 0.86 -28.23
N ASP A 799 22.18 0.94 -28.94
CA ASP A 799 21.93 1.79 -30.11
C ASP A 799 21.24 3.11 -29.77
N ILE A 800 20.81 3.29 -28.51
CA ILE A 800 20.19 4.53 -28.02
C ILE A 800 21.16 5.25 -27.06
N PRO A 801 21.36 6.57 -27.17
CA PRO A 801 22.16 7.34 -26.22
C PRO A 801 21.71 7.12 -24.77
N VAL A 802 22.67 6.83 -23.87
CA VAL A 802 22.37 6.56 -22.44
C VAL A 802 21.54 7.67 -21.82
N LYS A 803 21.88 8.93 -22.07
CA LYS A 803 21.17 10.09 -21.52
C LYS A 803 19.68 10.09 -21.88
N GLU A 804 19.32 9.76 -23.12
CA GLU A 804 17.93 9.69 -23.58
C GLU A 804 17.16 8.59 -22.83
N GLN A 805 17.79 7.43 -22.61
CA GLN A 805 17.21 6.34 -21.85
C GLN A 805 17.00 6.72 -20.37
N LEU A 806 17.92 7.46 -19.76
CA LEU A 806 17.81 7.94 -18.38
C LEU A 806 16.75 9.04 -18.22
N GLU A 807 16.65 9.98 -19.16
CA GLU A 807 15.59 11.00 -19.18
C GLU A 807 14.21 10.36 -19.30
N LYS A 808 14.10 9.34 -20.14
CA LYS A 808 12.88 8.51 -20.22
C LYS A 808 12.58 7.82 -18.90
N MET A 809 13.57 7.18 -18.28
CA MET A 809 13.41 6.51 -16.98
C MET A 809 12.96 7.50 -15.89
N LEU A 810 13.61 8.66 -15.76
CA LEU A 810 13.22 9.69 -14.79
C LEU A 810 11.77 10.16 -15.02
N LYS A 811 11.40 10.39 -16.29
CA LYS A 811 10.03 10.76 -16.65
C LYS A 811 9.02 9.70 -16.23
N GLU A 812 9.32 8.42 -16.49
CA GLU A 812 8.50 7.28 -16.06
C GLU A 812 8.37 7.24 -14.53
N MET A 813 9.46 7.44 -13.79
CA MET A 813 9.45 7.47 -12.32
C MET A 813 8.60 8.62 -11.77
N VAL A 814 8.73 9.82 -12.32
CA VAL A 814 7.92 10.98 -11.92
C VAL A 814 6.45 10.74 -12.22
N TYR A 815 6.14 10.17 -13.40
CA TYR A 815 4.76 9.89 -13.79
C TYR A 815 4.16 8.77 -12.97
N ALA A 816 4.93 7.72 -12.64
CA ALA A 816 4.48 6.61 -11.79
C ALA A 816 4.14 7.03 -10.35
N LYS A 817 4.45 8.27 -9.95
CA LYS A 817 3.90 8.85 -8.71
C LYS A 817 2.41 9.24 -8.82
N ARG A 818 1.86 9.28 -10.03
CA ARG A 818 0.42 9.39 -10.31
C ARG A 818 -0.18 8.00 -10.48
N SER A 819 -1.36 7.76 -9.94
CA SER A 819 -1.94 6.42 -9.87
C SER A 819 -2.18 5.81 -11.25
N SER A 820 -2.67 6.57 -12.22
CA SER A 820 -2.94 6.03 -13.56
C SER A 820 -1.68 5.65 -14.34
N ALA A 821 -0.61 6.44 -14.16
CA ALA A 821 0.68 6.12 -14.75
C ALA A 821 1.38 4.99 -13.99
N SER A 822 1.19 4.87 -12.68
CA SER A 822 1.65 3.72 -11.92
C SER A 822 1.06 2.44 -12.49
N GLU A 823 -0.27 2.36 -12.65
CA GLU A 823 -0.93 1.23 -13.30
C GLU A 823 -0.38 0.99 -14.73
N PHE A 824 -0.25 2.05 -15.53
CA PHE A 824 0.25 1.96 -16.90
C PHE A 824 1.71 1.48 -17.02
N TYR A 825 2.61 1.96 -16.15
CA TYR A 825 4.03 1.61 -16.19
C TYR A 825 4.32 0.29 -15.44
N GLN A 826 3.66 0.01 -14.32
CA GLN A 826 3.77 -1.27 -13.60
C GLN A 826 3.14 -2.42 -14.41
N ALA A 827 2.08 -2.16 -15.18
CA ALA A 827 1.54 -3.10 -16.15
C ALA A 827 2.58 -3.60 -17.17
N ARG A 828 3.65 -2.84 -17.42
CA ARG A 828 4.75 -3.24 -18.30
C ARG A 828 5.66 -4.29 -17.66
N ASN A 829 5.74 -4.33 -16.33
CA ASN A 829 6.59 -5.25 -15.56
C ASN A 829 5.90 -6.60 -15.31
N PHE A 830 4.56 -6.62 -15.19
CA PHE A 830 3.80 -7.85 -14.99
C PHE A 830 3.44 -8.56 -16.31
N ARG A 831 3.78 -9.86 -16.40
CA ARG A 831 3.45 -10.73 -17.54
C ARG A 831 1.95 -10.77 -17.88
N LEU A 832 1.08 -10.54 -16.88
CA LEU A 832 -0.39 -10.52 -17.01
C LEU A 832 -0.93 -9.26 -17.72
N TYR A 833 -0.30 -8.09 -17.55
CA TYR A 833 -0.83 -6.81 -18.05
C TYR A 833 -0.13 -6.30 -19.32
N LYS A 834 0.93 -6.98 -19.78
CA LYS A 834 1.61 -6.71 -21.06
C LYS A 834 0.64 -6.67 -22.25
N GLY A 835 -0.54 -7.28 -22.13
CA GLY A 835 -1.64 -7.25 -23.09
C GLY A 835 -2.52 -6.00 -23.04
N TYR A 836 -2.79 -5.41 -21.88
CA TYR A 836 -3.93 -4.48 -21.68
C TYR A 836 -3.94 -3.25 -22.60
N MET A 837 -2.77 -2.66 -22.86
CA MET A 837 -2.62 -1.49 -23.74
C MET A 837 -1.83 -1.80 -25.02
N SER A 838 -0.93 -2.79 -24.98
CA SER A 838 -0.14 -3.15 -26.17
C SER A 838 -0.93 -4.01 -27.17
N GLU A 839 -1.93 -4.81 -26.73
CA GLU A 839 -2.89 -5.50 -27.61
C GLU A 839 -3.97 -4.56 -28.18
N MET A 840 -4.20 -3.38 -27.57
CA MET A 840 -5.13 -2.36 -28.10
C MET A 840 -4.78 -1.94 -29.53
N VAL A 841 -3.55 -2.18 -29.98
CA VAL A 841 -3.08 -1.79 -31.32
C VAL A 841 -2.36 -2.94 -32.06
N LYS A 842 -2.00 -4.04 -31.39
CA LYS A 842 -1.19 -5.13 -31.96
C LYS A 842 -1.94 -6.22 -32.72
N SER A 843 -3.26 -6.12 -32.90
CA SER A 843 -3.92 -7.07 -33.78
C SER A 843 -3.35 -6.90 -35.20
N ARG A 844 -2.76 -7.98 -35.73
CA ARG A 844 -2.07 -8.03 -37.03
C ARG A 844 -3.04 -7.83 -38.23
N ARG A 845 -4.19 -7.18 -38.02
CA ARG A 845 -5.33 -7.04 -38.94
C ARG A 845 -5.29 -5.80 -39.83
N TYR A 846 -4.34 -4.89 -39.65
CA TYR A 846 -4.17 -3.71 -40.52
C TYR A 846 -3.03 -3.84 -41.54
N ARG A 847 -2.55 -5.08 -41.77
CA ARG A 847 -1.43 -5.34 -42.67
C ARG A 847 -1.81 -5.60 -44.12
N ASP A 848 -3.09 -5.72 -44.43
CA ASP A 848 -3.59 -5.90 -45.79
C ASP A 848 -4.52 -4.75 -46.18
#